data_AF-A0AA42WIA5-F1
#
_entry.id   AF-A0AA42WIA5-F1
#
_cell.length_a   1.000
_cell.length_b   1.000
_cell.length_c   1.000
_cell.angle_alpha   90.00
_cell.angle_beta   90.00
_cell.angle_gamma   90.00
#
_symmetry.space_group_name_H-M   'P 1'
#
loop_
_entity.id
_entity.type
_entity.pdbx_description
1 polymer ?
#
loop_
_entity_poly.entity_id
_entity_poly.type
_entity_poly.pdbx_seq_one_letter_code
_entity_poly.pdbx_strand_id
1 'polypeptide(L)'
;MTVLRKILRQILVWWLPGLAMLALLASGFLFWLVGSQNGTRLLLTTAAQQLNGQALDVNGSLLRGVSVGQLDLDLGGTRIDISDLHLDVHWRALGDRLLHVRDVSAGSVRVALTSSPDAAPKEDDGAPFTLPSLPVDIAVDRVALGDFQLDQDSQPLPVTLGDLNATFAASKQGAQLRIASLRVGHAVGQADVSGQAELQGMADPWPFAARLDVTARGSGLDSPLCQADKLSGVFDTRPVKDGAAAKPDPKAKVDPKAKPAPKAAADTKPAELAGPPAPACQVVLRADAAGSMDGIQAKLDGSGSGMLMDVVADLAPRTALVLRSARANAQLPDKSTLSAQFDLQSDTAQGAGRDRIVGTVSAQRLDLAPWLGEAIPPAVLTVRGDVQADIENLSQLRHAAVDLRFEDGTRWNKQPLTGALKAQVDLAAPDAATPGTAAPPADPSLDPLAGLRIHGLDVDLKLGRNRVQAKGELDAKDGALTLDAQAPQLDAFWPGIPGGAELKGKFAGTVAAHRGEVTAGYTPAKPRPGVLGQAPAKASIVFTGAWGKGAAGQPDAALLGWRGAFSKLTADTAGFTVTADRPVTLAYLPSAVAPQWQWQVGQTALSLTLPGKERLTLAHQGSRGGGKRWETAGQADNLVITAAMARQVIGAVDPEAASKLGKGPSRVNAMIPEGQRRIALDLLWDLKFDGRLGGKARIARRDGDLLIPGDPPIPLGVKALVLDVTATPTSANASRLDAKINLATAKMGTVNGTGSAVLVVDAKGGMALDERQPLRAKLDADIADLAWIGLFVGDSMEVGGAVKANLEAQGTLAGKWSATGTIRGEKLRVVRIDDGVRLIDGTLSARLDGDRLVLDSLRFPASLRVMPAEWRTKEWITTNPEAKGGYAEARGQWNIMDGGGDIKLTLYRFPALQRSDRYAMVSGVIDLKAAMPRIEIVGDLKADAGWFSLEILQGVPSLDDDVKVIRAGQDPTAVSTPLQTSMNLKFDMGPRFYITGMGLDAGLLGSIQILLNDGRLSGVGQLRTRGGGIEAYGQKLRLSRGTLTFQGRLDNPLLDIEALRTGEQVEAGVKVVGTAQRPRIDLVSYPDVSDVEKLSWLLLGRGPDESGSDAALLVSVGTALLGGGQPFYKQFGLDDVSVRTGNIGSSGSILPDRTVAGDVNRDSDSQLATQFLVASKSFANGITLSVEQALAGSDTVGRASYRLARGLSVDLKGGSVNGIALVYRTFWGN
;
A
#
# COMPACT_ATOMS: atom_id res chain seq x y z
N MET A 1 -80.12 88.05 -42.67
CA MET A 1 -80.32 86.81 -43.48
C MET A 1 -79.71 86.86 -44.91
N THR A 2 -79.10 87.96 -45.35
CA THR A 2 -78.42 88.08 -46.65
C THR A 2 -76.95 87.62 -46.63
N VAL A 3 -76.27 87.64 -45.47
CA VAL A 3 -74.88 87.19 -45.31
C VAL A 3 -74.75 85.66 -45.33
N LEU A 4 -75.71 84.93 -44.74
CA LEU A 4 -75.72 83.46 -44.70
C LEU A 4 -75.95 82.84 -46.09
N ARG A 5 -76.77 83.46 -46.95
CA ARG A 5 -76.96 83.03 -48.35
C ARG A 5 -75.74 83.28 -49.23
N LYS A 6 -74.90 84.27 -48.90
CA LYS A 6 -73.64 84.54 -49.63
C LYS A 6 -72.56 83.50 -49.28
N ILE A 7 -72.43 83.14 -47.99
CA ILE A 7 -71.47 82.13 -47.52
C ILE A 7 -71.85 80.72 -48.00
N LEU A 8 -73.14 80.35 -47.94
CA LEU A 8 -73.59 79.02 -48.37
C LEU A 8 -73.38 78.80 -49.89
N ARG A 9 -73.56 79.83 -50.71
CA ARG A 9 -73.34 79.75 -52.16
C ARG A 9 -71.85 79.66 -52.52
N GLN A 10 -70.97 80.21 -51.67
CA GLN A 10 -69.52 80.16 -51.85
C GLN A 10 -68.93 78.80 -51.44
N ILE A 11 -69.50 78.15 -50.41
CA ILE A 11 -69.12 76.78 -50.00
C ILE A 11 -69.67 75.74 -50.99
N LEU A 12 -70.93 75.85 -51.44
CA LEU A 12 -71.55 74.83 -52.30
C LEU A 12 -71.00 74.82 -53.74
N VAL A 13 -70.57 75.97 -54.27
CA VAL A 13 -70.09 76.09 -55.67
C VAL A 13 -68.57 75.98 -55.79
N TRP A 14 -67.79 76.40 -54.78
CA TRP A 14 -66.32 76.37 -54.86
C TRP A 14 -65.65 75.30 -53.99
N TRP A 15 -66.26 74.88 -52.87
CA TRP A 15 -65.65 73.86 -51.99
C TRP A 15 -66.15 72.44 -52.26
N LEU A 16 -67.42 72.26 -52.66
CA LEU A 16 -68.00 70.94 -52.88
C LEU A 16 -67.40 70.18 -54.09
N PRO A 17 -67.12 70.84 -55.24
CA PRO A 17 -66.35 70.22 -56.32
C PRO A 17 -64.90 69.94 -55.92
N GLY A 18 -64.29 70.81 -55.11
CA GLY A 18 -62.93 70.64 -54.59
C GLY A 18 -62.80 69.47 -53.61
N LEU A 19 -63.78 69.28 -52.71
CA LEU A 19 -63.86 68.16 -51.78
C LEU A 19 -64.25 66.85 -52.47
N ALA A 20 -65.16 66.87 -53.45
CA ALA A 20 -65.49 65.70 -54.25
C ALA A 20 -64.32 65.28 -55.15
N MET A 21 -63.58 66.23 -55.73
CA MET A 21 -62.35 65.98 -56.48
C MET A 21 -61.22 65.50 -55.57
N LEU A 22 -61.08 66.04 -54.34
CA LEU A 22 -60.17 65.52 -53.32
C LEU A 22 -60.54 64.11 -52.87
N ALA A 23 -61.83 63.79 -52.71
CA ALA A 23 -62.28 62.46 -52.35
C ALA A 23 -62.09 61.45 -53.49
N LEU A 24 -62.31 61.85 -54.75
CA LEU A 24 -62.02 61.03 -55.94
C LEU A 24 -60.51 60.86 -56.16
N LEU A 25 -59.71 61.90 -55.94
CA LEU A 25 -58.25 61.82 -56.00
C LEU A 25 -57.71 60.98 -54.83
N ALA A 26 -58.25 61.11 -53.62
CA ALA A 26 -57.89 60.28 -52.48
C ALA A 26 -58.31 58.82 -52.69
N SER A 27 -59.51 58.56 -53.21
CA SER A 27 -59.98 57.20 -53.53
C SER A 27 -59.19 56.59 -54.70
N GLY A 28 -58.87 57.40 -55.73
CA GLY A 28 -58.02 56.99 -56.84
C GLY A 28 -56.57 56.75 -56.42
N PHE A 29 -56.05 57.55 -55.49
CA PHE A 29 -54.73 57.36 -54.87
C PHE A 29 -54.71 56.12 -53.98
N LEU A 30 -55.73 55.89 -53.16
CA LEU A 30 -55.90 54.66 -52.37
C LEU A 30 -56.01 53.42 -53.26
N PHE A 31 -56.81 53.49 -54.34
CA PHE A 31 -56.92 52.41 -55.30
C PHE A 31 -55.59 52.16 -56.03
N TRP A 32 -54.84 53.22 -56.36
CA TRP A 32 -53.50 53.11 -56.92
C TRP A 32 -52.49 52.51 -55.93
N LEU A 33 -52.55 52.90 -54.65
CA LEU A 33 -51.72 52.36 -53.57
C LEU A 33 -51.92 50.85 -53.38
N VAL A 34 -53.16 50.36 -53.42
CA VAL A 34 -53.45 48.93 -53.16
C VAL A 34 -53.46 48.10 -54.45
N GLY A 35 -53.72 48.72 -55.61
CA GLY A 35 -53.90 48.04 -56.90
C GLY A 35 -52.72 48.09 -57.88
N SER A 36 -51.70 48.93 -57.62
CA SER A 36 -50.49 49.02 -58.45
C SER A 36 -49.23 48.61 -57.70
N GLN A 37 -48.23 48.06 -58.41
CA GLN A 37 -46.98 47.61 -57.78
C GLN A 37 -46.21 48.75 -57.12
N ASN A 38 -46.06 49.89 -57.82
CA ASN A 38 -45.39 51.06 -57.27
C ASN A 38 -46.14 51.65 -56.07
N GLY A 39 -47.47 51.65 -56.11
CA GLY A 39 -48.31 52.11 -55.00
C GLY A 39 -48.20 51.20 -53.77
N THR A 40 -48.21 49.88 -53.96
CA THR A 40 -48.11 48.91 -52.85
C THR A 40 -46.71 48.92 -52.25
N ARG A 41 -45.66 49.07 -53.07
CA ARG A 41 -44.29 49.30 -52.59
C ARG A 41 -44.20 50.55 -51.73
N LEU A 42 -44.79 51.66 -52.15
CA LEU A 42 -44.83 52.90 -51.35
C LEU A 42 -45.59 52.68 -50.03
N LEU A 43 -46.75 52.02 -50.08
CA LEU A 43 -47.57 51.74 -48.90
C LEU A 43 -46.85 50.86 -47.87
N LEU A 44 -46.27 49.73 -48.29
CA LEU A 44 -45.60 48.79 -47.39
C LEU A 44 -44.29 49.35 -46.83
N THR A 45 -43.51 50.08 -47.64
CA THR A 45 -42.29 50.75 -47.14
C THR A 45 -42.62 51.84 -46.12
N THR A 46 -43.66 52.64 -46.37
CA THR A 46 -44.10 53.68 -45.42
C THR A 46 -44.66 53.07 -44.13
N ALA A 47 -45.46 51.99 -44.24
CA ALA A 47 -46.00 51.28 -43.09
C ALA A 47 -44.89 50.61 -42.24
N ALA A 48 -43.90 49.99 -42.89
CA ALA A 48 -42.75 49.42 -42.20
C ALA A 48 -41.93 50.51 -41.48
N GLN A 49 -41.68 51.66 -42.12
CA GLN A 49 -40.99 52.79 -41.49
C GLN A 49 -41.73 53.33 -40.26
N GLN A 50 -43.06 53.32 -40.26
CA GLN A 50 -43.86 53.74 -39.11
C GLN A 50 -43.74 52.77 -37.92
N LEU A 51 -43.33 51.53 -38.18
CA LEU A 51 -43.02 50.49 -37.21
C LEU A 51 -41.49 50.33 -37.02
N ASN A 52 -40.72 51.39 -37.27
CA ASN A 52 -39.25 51.41 -37.18
C ASN A 52 -38.54 50.30 -37.98
N GLY A 53 -39.17 49.84 -39.07
CA GLY A 53 -38.75 48.72 -39.89
C GLY A 53 -38.53 49.08 -41.36
N GLN A 54 -38.23 48.07 -42.18
CA GLN A 54 -38.01 48.21 -43.62
C GLN A 54 -38.61 47.06 -44.41
N ALA A 55 -39.18 47.36 -45.58
CA ALA A 55 -39.68 46.39 -46.55
C ALA A 55 -38.88 46.49 -47.86
N LEU A 56 -38.16 45.43 -48.23
CA LEU A 56 -37.29 45.36 -49.41
C LEU A 56 -37.87 44.37 -50.44
N ASP A 57 -37.57 44.62 -51.72
CA ASP A 57 -38.00 43.78 -52.85
C ASP A 57 -39.50 43.47 -52.90
N VAL A 58 -40.33 44.50 -52.70
CA VAL A 58 -41.79 44.42 -52.83
C VAL A 58 -42.19 44.30 -54.31
N ASN A 59 -42.77 43.16 -54.68
CA ASN A 59 -43.28 42.85 -56.01
C ASN A 59 -44.77 42.48 -55.96
N GLY A 60 -45.52 42.82 -57.01
CA GLY A 60 -46.98 42.61 -57.06
C GLY A 60 -47.77 43.75 -56.39
N SER A 61 -49.06 43.52 -56.14
CA SER A 61 -49.97 44.53 -55.58
C SER A 61 -50.91 43.87 -54.57
N LEU A 62 -51.28 44.55 -53.50
CA LEU A 62 -52.17 43.99 -52.48
C LEU A 62 -53.45 43.38 -53.07
N LEU A 63 -54.05 43.98 -54.11
CA LEU A 63 -55.27 43.45 -54.76
C LEU A 63 -55.09 42.14 -55.55
N ARG A 64 -53.88 41.80 -55.99
CA ARG A 64 -53.59 40.65 -56.89
C ARG A 64 -52.60 39.64 -56.31
N GLY A 65 -52.14 39.86 -55.08
CA GLY A 65 -51.05 39.14 -54.45
C GLY A 65 -49.76 39.97 -54.40
N VAL A 66 -49.08 39.91 -53.26
CA VAL A 66 -47.83 40.63 -53.01
C VAL A 66 -46.77 39.68 -52.50
N SER A 67 -45.54 39.87 -52.97
CA SER A 67 -44.34 39.20 -52.45
C SER A 67 -43.36 40.25 -51.94
N VAL A 68 -42.79 40.02 -50.77
CA VAL A 68 -41.80 40.89 -50.13
C VAL A 68 -40.57 40.04 -49.83
N GLY A 69 -39.44 40.38 -50.46
CA GLY A 69 -38.19 39.62 -50.27
C GLY A 69 -37.68 39.66 -48.83
N GLN A 70 -37.73 40.84 -48.20
CA GLN A 70 -37.34 40.99 -46.79
C GLN A 70 -38.20 42.05 -46.10
N LEU A 71 -38.72 41.73 -44.92
CA LEU A 71 -39.50 42.61 -44.06
C LEU A 71 -38.94 42.56 -42.63
N ASP A 72 -38.30 43.63 -42.18
CA ASP A 72 -37.83 43.82 -40.80
C ASP A 72 -38.80 44.79 -40.10
N LEU A 73 -39.28 44.45 -38.91
CA LEU A 73 -40.18 45.25 -38.08
C LEU A 73 -39.62 45.32 -36.66
N ASP A 74 -39.53 46.52 -36.08
CA ASP A 74 -39.09 46.71 -34.69
C ASP A 74 -40.23 47.27 -33.83
N LEU A 75 -40.88 46.35 -33.12
CA LEU A 75 -42.03 46.60 -32.27
C LEU A 75 -41.60 46.73 -30.82
N GLY A 76 -40.89 47.82 -30.48
CA GLY A 76 -40.69 48.26 -29.10
C GLY A 76 -40.22 47.17 -28.14
N GLY A 77 -39.13 46.49 -28.48
CA GLY A 77 -38.56 45.38 -27.72
C GLY A 77 -38.74 44.00 -28.37
N THR A 78 -39.46 43.91 -29.49
CA THR A 78 -39.58 42.71 -30.33
C THR A 78 -39.21 43.03 -31.76
N ARG A 79 -38.10 42.47 -32.26
CA ARG A 79 -37.70 42.57 -33.66
C ARG A 79 -38.22 41.37 -34.43
N ILE A 80 -38.84 41.58 -35.59
CA ILE A 80 -39.40 40.52 -36.44
C ILE A 80 -38.79 40.66 -37.84
N ASP A 81 -37.97 39.69 -38.23
CA ASP A 81 -37.39 39.57 -39.55
C ASP A 81 -38.10 38.47 -40.34
N ILE A 82 -38.71 38.83 -41.47
CA ILE A 82 -39.41 37.88 -42.36
C ILE A 82 -38.73 37.91 -43.73
N SER A 83 -38.36 36.73 -44.24
CA SER A 83 -37.79 36.56 -45.59
C SER A 83 -38.77 35.83 -46.51
N ASP A 84 -38.82 36.25 -47.77
CA ASP A 84 -39.64 35.66 -48.84
C ASP A 84 -41.14 35.56 -48.46
N LEU A 85 -41.70 36.64 -47.92
CA LEU A 85 -43.13 36.71 -47.58
C LEU A 85 -43.98 36.75 -48.86
N HIS A 86 -44.94 35.86 -48.99
CA HIS A 86 -45.96 35.86 -50.02
C HIS A 86 -47.35 35.92 -49.38
N LEU A 87 -48.20 36.81 -49.89
CA LEU A 87 -49.56 37.01 -49.42
C LEU A 87 -50.52 37.18 -50.59
N ASP A 88 -51.45 36.24 -50.76
CA ASP A 88 -52.57 36.31 -51.70
C ASP A 88 -53.90 36.28 -50.94
N VAL A 89 -54.66 37.37 -51.03
CA VAL A 89 -55.95 37.54 -50.35
C VAL A 89 -57.05 37.72 -51.38
N HIS A 90 -58.12 36.97 -51.25
CA HIS A 90 -59.30 37.09 -52.11
C HIS A 90 -60.22 38.21 -51.63
N TRP A 91 -59.86 39.46 -51.93
CA TRP A 91 -60.55 40.65 -51.41
C TRP A 91 -62.05 40.75 -51.70
N ARG A 92 -62.56 40.05 -52.73
CA ARG A 92 -64.01 40.03 -53.04
C ARG A 92 -64.84 39.31 -51.98
N ALA A 93 -64.26 38.33 -51.29
CA ALA A 93 -64.94 37.58 -50.22
C ALA A 93 -65.25 38.44 -48.97
N LEU A 94 -64.56 39.58 -48.80
CA LEU A 94 -64.87 40.51 -47.71
C LEU A 94 -66.28 41.09 -47.81
N GLY A 95 -66.87 41.13 -49.02
CA GLY A 95 -68.28 41.50 -49.23
C GLY A 95 -69.24 40.55 -48.49
N ASP A 96 -68.84 39.30 -48.32
CA ASP A 96 -69.59 38.25 -47.63
C ASP A 96 -69.15 38.09 -46.16
N ARG A 97 -68.41 39.07 -45.62
CA ARG A 97 -67.80 39.04 -44.27
C ARG A 97 -66.81 37.89 -44.06
N LEU A 98 -66.16 37.43 -45.13
CA LEU A 98 -65.13 36.40 -45.10
C LEU A 98 -63.77 36.99 -45.52
N LEU A 99 -62.80 36.94 -44.62
CA LEU A 99 -61.38 37.15 -44.96
C LEU A 99 -60.82 35.82 -45.49
N HIS A 100 -60.83 35.67 -46.81
CA HIS A 100 -60.29 34.48 -47.48
C HIS A 100 -58.86 34.72 -47.95
N VAL A 101 -57.89 34.12 -47.26
CA VAL A 101 -56.47 34.13 -47.59
C VAL A 101 -56.14 32.83 -48.33
N ARG A 102 -55.70 32.93 -49.58
CA ARG A 102 -55.40 31.75 -50.41
C ARG A 102 -54.02 31.18 -50.10
N ASP A 103 -53.04 32.06 -49.94
CA ASP A 103 -51.68 31.68 -49.56
C ASP A 103 -51.11 32.79 -48.68
N VAL A 104 -50.65 32.39 -47.50
CA VAL A 104 -49.73 33.17 -46.68
C VAL A 104 -48.52 32.30 -46.40
N SER A 105 -47.39 32.67 -46.96
CA SER A 105 -46.16 31.90 -46.81
C SER A 105 -44.94 32.76 -46.58
N ALA A 106 -43.97 32.23 -45.85
CA ALA A 106 -42.68 32.87 -45.64
C ALA A 106 -41.56 31.82 -45.68
N GLY A 107 -40.43 32.18 -46.29
CA GLY A 107 -39.25 31.33 -46.34
C GLY A 107 -38.63 31.17 -44.94
N SER A 108 -38.46 32.29 -44.23
CA SER A 108 -38.06 32.26 -42.81
C SER A 108 -38.67 33.41 -42.02
N VAL A 109 -38.90 33.17 -40.72
CA VAL A 109 -39.35 34.18 -39.77
C VAL A 109 -38.47 34.08 -38.52
N ARG A 110 -37.75 35.16 -38.20
CA ARG A 110 -36.99 35.30 -36.96
C ARG A 110 -37.65 36.34 -36.08
N VAL A 111 -37.89 36.01 -34.82
CA VAL A 111 -38.40 36.94 -33.82
C VAL A 111 -37.33 37.06 -32.72
N ALA A 112 -36.85 38.27 -32.45
CA ALA A 112 -35.92 38.55 -31.36
C ALA A 112 -36.61 39.39 -30.28
N LEU A 113 -36.80 38.80 -29.10
CA LEU A 113 -37.36 39.44 -27.93
C LEU A 113 -36.23 40.00 -27.07
N THR A 114 -36.34 41.26 -26.65
CA THR A 114 -35.46 41.89 -25.66
C THR A 114 -36.23 42.09 -24.37
N SER A 115 -35.71 41.58 -23.26
CA SER A 115 -36.34 41.74 -21.96
C SER A 115 -36.17 43.19 -21.47
N SER A 116 -37.29 43.86 -21.18
CA SER A 116 -37.28 45.20 -20.56
C SER A 116 -37.44 45.04 -19.04
N PRO A 117 -36.46 45.42 -18.21
CA PRO A 117 -36.56 45.32 -16.76
C PRO A 117 -37.25 46.59 -16.22
N ASP A 118 -38.58 46.64 -16.28
CA ASP A 118 -39.47 47.41 -15.38
C ASP A 118 -40.87 47.57 -15.99
N ALA A 119 -41.66 46.51 -15.89
CA ALA A 119 -43.11 46.64 -15.82
C ALA A 119 -43.62 45.55 -14.89
N ALA A 120 -43.99 45.93 -13.66
CA ALA A 120 -44.76 45.05 -12.79
C ALA A 120 -46.04 44.61 -13.55
N PRO A 121 -46.38 43.32 -13.57
CA PRO A 121 -47.61 42.87 -14.21
C PRO A 121 -48.78 43.62 -13.55
N LYS A 122 -49.61 44.27 -14.36
CA LYS A 122 -50.88 44.82 -13.87
C LYS A 122 -51.68 43.65 -13.31
N GLU A 123 -52.15 43.77 -12.08
CA GLU A 123 -53.14 42.86 -11.51
C GLU A 123 -54.34 42.82 -12.46
N ASP A 124 -54.60 41.65 -13.04
CA ASP A 124 -55.80 41.39 -13.84
C ASP A 124 -57.00 41.34 -12.86
N ASP A 125 -57.93 42.27 -13.03
CA ASP A 125 -59.26 42.21 -12.44
C ASP A 125 -59.87 40.87 -12.88
N GLY A 126 -60.17 39.96 -11.94
CA GLY A 126 -60.53 38.54 -12.17
C GLY A 126 -61.78 38.22 -13.02
N ALA A 127 -62.03 38.96 -14.09
CA ALA A 127 -62.96 38.62 -15.15
C ALA A 127 -62.40 37.45 -15.98
N PRO A 128 -63.21 36.41 -16.27
CA PRO A 128 -62.77 35.31 -17.11
C PRO A 128 -62.38 35.84 -18.49
N PHE A 129 -61.21 35.42 -18.98
CA PHE A 129 -60.75 35.73 -20.33
C PHE A 129 -61.84 35.39 -21.35
N THR A 130 -62.38 36.39 -22.06
CA THR A 130 -63.33 36.15 -23.15
C THR A 130 -62.60 36.33 -24.47
N LEU A 131 -62.60 35.31 -25.34
CA LEU A 131 -62.07 35.46 -26.69
C LEU A 131 -62.80 36.62 -27.40
N PRO A 132 -62.08 37.60 -27.97
CA PRO A 132 -62.70 38.71 -28.67
C PRO A 132 -63.53 38.19 -29.84
N SER A 133 -64.76 38.68 -30.00
CA SER A 133 -65.64 38.25 -31.08
C SER A 133 -65.01 38.59 -32.44
N LEU A 134 -64.86 37.59 -33.32
CA LEU A 134 -64.33 37.83 -34.66
C LEU A 134 -65.27 38.74 -35.46
N PRO A 135 -64.77 39.86 -36.01
CA PRO A 135 -65.58 40.79 -36.81
C PRO A 135 -65.93 40.23 -38.19
N VAL A 136 -65.13 39.28 -38.70
CA VAL A 136 -65.29 38.56 -39.98
C VAL A 136 -64.89 37.10 -39.79
N ASP A 137 -65.47 36.21 -40.60
CA ASP A 137 -65.00 34.82 -40.67
C ASP A 137 -63.64 34.81 -41.39
N ILE A 138 -62.76 33.87 -41.04
CA ILE A 138 -61.40 33.77 -41.56
C ILE A 138 -61.26 32.38 -42.18
N ALA A 139 -60.82 32.31 -43.43
CA ALA A 139 -60.42 31.07 -44.08
C ALA A 139 -59.03 31.25 -44.70
N VAL A 140 -58.11 30.35 -44.35
CA VAL A 140 -56.74 30.33 -44.85
C VAL A 140 -56.47 28.97 -45.47
N ASP A 141 -56.44 28.94 -46.80
CA ASP A 141 -56.30 27.70 -47.57
C ASP A 141 -54.89 27.10 -47.42
N ARG A 142 -53.88 27.95 -47.23
CA ARG A 142 -52.49 27.55 -47.01
C ARG A 142 -51.73 28.56 -46.16
N VAL A 143 -51.19 28.06 -45.06
CA VAL A 143 -50.15 28.70 -44.23
C VAL A 143 -48.89 27.86 -44.38
N ALA A 144 -47.82 28.43 -44.93
CA ALA A 144 -46.54 27.73 -45.03
C ALA A 144 -45.39 28.54 -44.44
N LEU A 145 -44.55 27.91 -43.63
CA LEU A 145 -43.38 28.55 -43.03
C LEU A 145 -42.19 27.61 -43.13
N GLY A 146 -41.14 28.04 -43.82
CA GLY A 146 -39.92 27.25 -44.03
C GLY A 146 -39.15 27.05 -42.74
N ASP A 147 -38.58 28.12 -42.18
CA ASP A 147 -37.87 28.11 -40.90
C ASP A 147 -38.40 29.21 -39.95
N PHE A 148 -38.56 28.87 -38.67
CA PHE A 148 -38.91 29.80 -37.61
C PHE A 148 -37.89 29.73 -36.47
N GLN A 149 -37.39 30.90 -36.08
CA GLN A 149 -36.44 31.05 -34.99
C GLN A 149 -36.91 32.12 -34.02
N LEU A 150 -36.90 31.80 -32.73
CA LEU A 150 -37.22 32.75 -31.66
C LEU A 150 -35.97 32.92 -30.79
N ASP A 151 -35.45 34.14 -30.75
CA ASP A 151 -34.31 34.54 -29.96
C ASP A 151 -34.80 35.37 -28.75
N GLN A 152 -34.29 35.10 -27.55
CA GLN A 152 -34.53 35.91 -26.36
C GLN A 152 -33.20 36.45 -25.85
N ASP A 153 -33.08 37.77 -25.70
CA ASP A 153 -31.85 38.46 -25.28
C ASP A 153 -30.61 38.06 -26.11
N SER A 154 -30.80 37.94 -27.43
CA SER A 154 -29.79 37.49 -28.42
C SER A 154 -29.32 36.03 -28.29
N GLN A 155 -30.02 35.20 -27.52
CA GLN A 155 -29.80 33.75 -27.51
C GLN A 155 -30.96 33.01 -28.20
N PRO A 156 -30.68 32.07 -29.12
CA PRO A 156 -31.73 31.25 -29.71
C PRO A 156 -32.34 30.33 -28.66
N LEU A 157 -33.67 30.25 -28.64
CA LEU A 157 -34.35 29.23 -27.85
C LEU A 157 -33.97 27.84 -28.36
N PRO A 158 -33.94 26.83 -27.47
CA PRO A 158 -33.44 25.49 -27.81
C PRO A 158 -34.37 24.68 -28.75
N VAL A 159 -35.46 25.29 -29.24
CA VAL A 159 -36.45 24.67 -30.12
C VAL A 159 -36.53 25.44 -31.44
N THR A 160 -36.35 24.73 -32.56
CA THR A 160 -36.53 25.27 -33.92
C THR A 160 -37.81 24.70 -34.52
N LEU A 161 -38.61 25.51 -35.19
CA LEU A 161 -39.78 25.05 -35.93
C LEU A 161 -39.50 25.22 -37.42
N GLY A 162 -39.84 24.23 -38.25
CA GLY A 162 -39.65 24.32 -39.70
C GLY A 162 -40.62 23.43 -40.46
N ASP A 163 -40.66 23.60 -41.78
CA ASP A 163 -41.56 22.88 -42.70
C ASP A 163 -43.03 22.87 -42.27
N LEU A 164 -43.50 23.98 -41.67
CA LEU A 164 -44.90 24.13 -41.29
C LEU A 164 -45.74 24.25 -42.56
N ASN A 165 -46.75 23.39 -42.69
CA ASN A 165 -47.79 23.50 -43.69
C ASN A 165 -49.14 23.22 -43.02
N ALA A 166 -50.00 24.22 -42.97
CA ALA A 166 -51.27 24.14 -42.27
C ALA A 166 -52.39 24.87 -43.01
N THR A 167 -53.63 24.50 -42.68
CA THR A 167 -54.84 25.20 -43.11
C THR A 167 -55.61 25.64 -41.88
N PHE A 168 -56.17 26.84 -41.91
CA PHE A 168 -56.87 27.41 -40.76
C PHE A 168 -58.21 28.00 -41.18
N ALA A 169 -59.28 27.71 -40.45
CA ALA A 169 -60.57 28.34 -40.64
C ALA A 169 -61.14 28.73 -39.27
N ALA A 170 -61.72 29.92 -39.14
CA ALA A 170 -62.37 30.37 -37.93
C ALA A 170 -63.62 31.17 -38.26
N SER A 171 -64.71 30.87 -37.55
CA SER A 171 -66.00 31.54 -37.68
C SER A 171 -66.61 31.76 -36.31
N LYS A 172 -67.74 32.45 -36.24
CA LYS A 172 -68.50 32.58 -34.98
C LYS A 172 -68.91 31.24 -34.34
N GLN A 173 -68.99 30.17 -35.14
CA GLN A 173 -69.39 28.85 -34.67
C GLN A 173 -68.23 28.01 -34.12
N GLY A 174 -66.98 28.34 -34.47
CA GLY A 174 -65.82 27.55 -34.07
C GLY A 174 -64.58 27.84 -34.90
N ALA A 175 -63.48 27.15 -34.60
CA ALA A 175 -62.23 27.26 -35.34
C ALA A 175 -61.65 25.88 -35.63
N GLN A 176 -60.98 25.71 -36.77
CA GLN A 176 -60.34 24.48 -37.17
C GLN A 176 -58.93 24.78 -37.67
N LEU A 177 -57.95 24.08 -37.12
CA LEU A 177 -56.56 24.08 -37.55
C LEU A 177 -56.20 22.67 -38.00
N ARG A 178 -55.72 22.51 -39.23
CA ARG A 178 -55.17 21.24 -39.72
C ARG A 178 -53.72 21.44 -40.09
N ILE A 179 -52.84 20.69 -39.43
CA ILE A 179 -51.39 20.70 -39.63
C ILE A 179 -51.06 19.49 -40.51
N ALA A 180 -50.69 19.75 -41.76
CA ALA A 180 -50.26 18.70 -42.68
C ALA A 180 -48.83 18.23 -42.37
N SER A 181 -47.95 19.16 -42.02
CA SER A 181 -46.59 18.89 -41.54
C SER A 181 -46.11 20.03 -40.65
N LEU A 182 -45.33 19.69 -39.63
CA LEU A 182 -44.55 20.62 -38.82
C LEU A 182 -43.34 19.85 -38.28
N ARG A 183 -42.13 20.29 -38.62
CA ARG A 183 -40.90 19.76 -38.02
C ARG A 183 -40.53 20.61 -36.81
N VAL A 184 -40.30 19.94 -35.69
CA VAL A 184 -39.81 20.53 -34.44
C VAL A 184 -38.43 19.96 -34.15
N GLY A 185 -37.40 20.80 -34.21
CA GLY A 185 -36.02 20.43 -33.90
C GLY A 185 -35.63 20.88 -32.49
N HIS A 186 -34.80 20.07 -31.82
CA HIS A 186 -34.15 20.40 -30.56
C HIS A 186 -32.72 19.82 -30.56
N ALA A 187 -31.85 20.31 -29.68
CA ALA A 187 -30.48 19.82 -29.55
C ALA A 187 -30.34 18.29 -29.29
N VAL A 188 -31.42 17.61 -28.88
CA VAL A 188 -31.42 16.18 -28.53
C VAL A 188 -32.31 15.32 -29.45
N GLY A 189 -32.91 15.91 -30.49
CA GLY A 189 -33.72 15.18 -31.46
C GLY A 189 -34.62 16.06 -32.33
N GLN A 190 -35.31 15.43 -33.27
CA GLN A 190 -36.27 16.07 -34.17
C GLN A 190 -37.62 15.35 -34.10
N ALA A 191 -38.72 16.07 -34.27
CA ALA A 191 -40.07 15.51 -34.30
C ALA A 191 -40.84 16.03 -35.50
N ASP A 192 -41.45 15.12 -36.25
CA ASP A 192 -42.41 15.43 -37.30
C ASP A 192 -43.82 15.32 -36.70
N VAL A 193 -44.56 16.43 -36.72
CA VAL A 193 -45.90 16.58 -36.15
C VAL A 193 -46.90 16.77 -37.28
N SER A 194 -47.99 16.02 -37.24
CA SER A 194 -49.18 16.25 -38.08
C SER A 194 -50.44 16.04 -37.26
N GLY A 195 -51.55 16.64 -37.68
CA GLY A 195 -52.79 16.50 -36.92
C GLY A 195 -53.81 17.58 -37.20
N GLN A 196 -54.84 17.60 -36.35
CA GLN A 196 -55.91 18.57 -36.44
C GLN A 196 -56.39 18.96 -35.04
N ALA A 197 -56.77 20.22 -34.89
CA ALA A 197 -57.42 20.76 -33.71
C ALA A 197 -58.69 21.49 -34.15
N GLU A 198 -59.79 21.20 -33.48
CA GLU A 198 -61.09 21.82 -33.72
C GLU A 198 -61.62 22.38 -32.41
N LEU A 199 -61.98 23.65 -32.44
CA LEU A 199 -62.70 24.37 -31.42
C LEU A 199 -64.17 24.41 -31.85
N GLN A 200 -65.02 23.66 -31.14
CA GLN A 200 -66.45 23.48 -31.46
C GLN A 200 -67.31 24.65 -30.97
N GLY A 201 -66.75 25.57 -30.18
CA GLY A 201 -67.43 26.75 -29.68
C GLY A 201 -66.45 27.83 -29.21
N MET A 202 -66.72 29.08 -29.60
CA MET A 202 -65.91 30.26 -29.26
C MET A 202 -66.16 30.79 -27.83
N ALA A 203 -67.23 30.32 -27.18
CA ALA A 203 -67.62 30.74 -25.84
C ALA A 203 -67.03 29.81 -24.76
N ASP A 204 -66.78 30.37 -23.59
CA ASP A 204 -66.42 29.62 -22.38
C ASP A 204 -67.44 28.50 -22.12
N PRO A 205 -67.02 27.22 -21.87
CA PRO A 205 -65.69 26.73 -21.53
C PRO A 205 -64.79 26.26 -22.69
N TRP A 206 -65.06 26.69 -23.93
CA TRP A 206 -64.29 26.37 -25.15
C TRP A 206 -64.21 24.86 -25.43
N PRO A 207 -65.31 24.23 -25.87
CA PRO A 207 -65.29 22.83 -26.24
C PRO A 207 -64.35 22.61 -27.43
N PHE A 208 -63.41 21.68 -27.29
CA PHE A 208 -62.42 21.38 -28.31
C PHE A 208 -62.17 19.87 -28.46
N ALA A 209 -61.66 19.49 -29.62
CA ALA A 209 -61.12 18.18 -29.91
C ALA A 209 -59.81 18.35 -30.70
N ALA A 210 -58.75 17.69 -30.27
CA ALA A 210 -57.45 17.72 -30.91
C ALA A 210 -56.89 16.31 -31.05
N ARG A 211 -56.29 16.03 -32.21
CA ARG A 211 -55.52 14.82 -32.47
C ARG A 211 -54.19 15.21 -33.09
N LEU A 212 -53.11 14.74 -32.50
CA LEU A 212 -51.74 14.95 -32.96
C LEU A 212 -51.04 13.60 -33.10
N ASP A 213 -50.54 13.32 -34.29
CA ASP A 213 -49.61 12.23 -34.57
C ASP A 213 -48.19 12.82 -34.61
N VAL A 214 -47.32 12.33 -33.74
CA VAL A 214 -45.95 12.82 -33.55
C VAL A 214 -44.97 11.68 -33.79
N THR A 215 -44.10 11.83 -34.77
CA THR A 215 -42.97 10.93 -34.99
C THR A 215 -41.70 11.61 -34.53
N ALA A 216 -41.17 11.21 -33.39
CA ALA A 216 -39.95 11.78 -32.81
C ALA A 216 -38.75 10.86 -33.08
N ARG A 217 -37.59 11.45 -33.40
CA ARG A 217 -36.32 10.77 -33.64
C ARG A 217 -35.23 11.40 -32.79
N GLY A 218 -34.59 10.61 -31.94
CA GLY A 218 -33.47 11.06 -31.10
C GLY A 218 -32.17 11.23 -31.89
N SER A 219 -31.35 12.22 -31.49
CA SER A 219 -30.01 12.44 -32.03
C SER A 219 -28.94 12.18 -30.97
N GLY A 220 -28.27 11.02 -31.05
CA GLY A 220 -27.17 10.64 -30.14
C GLY A 220 -27.59 9.95 -28.83
N LEU A 221 -26.60 9.53 -28.04
CA LEU A 221 -26.76 8.70 -26.81
C LEU A 221 -27.40 9.45 -25.62
N ASP A 222 -27.35 10.78 -25.63
CA ASP A 222 -27.94 11.64 -24.60
C ASP A 222 -29.41 11.99 -24.90
N SER A 223 -29.93 11.57 -26.06
CA SER A 223 -31.32 11.77 -26.39
C SER A 223 -32.22 10.94 -25.46
N PRO A 224 -33.25 11.54 -24.83
CA PRO A 224 -34.22 10.80 -24.01
C PRO A 224 -34.97 9.75 -24.83
N LEU A 225 -35.11 9.93 -26.15
CA LEU A 225 -35.74 8.97 -27.06
C LEU A 225 -34.84 7.74 -27.32
N CYS A 226 -33.52 7.87 -27.11
CA CYS A 226 -32.55 6.79 -27.21
C CYS A 226 -32.34 6.01 -25.89
N GLN A 227 -33.01 6.41 -24.82
CA GLN A 227 -32.97 5.69 -23.54
C GLN A 227 -33.58 4.28 -23.65
N ALA A 228 -34.52 4.06 -24.58
CA ALA A 228 -35.08 2.74 -24.86
C ALA A 228 -34.01 1.71 -25.30
N ASP A 229 -32.95 2.15 -25.98
CA ASP A 229 -31.84 1.27 -26.36
C ASP A 229 -30.83 1.02 -25.23
N LYS A 230 -30.74 1.93 -24.24
CA LYS A 230 -30.09 1.65 -22.94
C LYS A 230 -30.91 0.63 -22.13
N LEU A 231 -32.23 0.73 -22.20
CA LEU A 231 -33.17 -0.19 -21.54
C LEU A 231 -33.20 -1.60 -22.17
N SER A 232 -32.82 -1.74 -23.43
CA SER A 232 -32.76 -3.03 -24.15
C SER A 232 -31.42 -3.77 -24.02
N GLY A 233 -30.36 -3.10 -23.54
CA GLY A 233 -29.04 -3.70 -23.29
C GLY A 233 -28.21 -4.02 -24.54
N VAL A 234 -28.54 -3.47 -25.71
CA VAL A 234 -27.92 -3.85 -27.01
C VAL A 234 -26.60 -3.13 -27.34
N PHE A 235 -26.12 -2.21 -26.50
CA PHE A 235 -24.82 -1.55 -26.70
C PHE A 235 -23.71 -2.16 -25.82
N ASP A 236 -22.78 -2.88 -26.44
CA ASP A 236 -21.53 -3.38 -25.85
C ASP A 236 -20.70 -2.18 -25.36
N THR A 237 -20.54 -2.05 -24.04
CA THR A 237 -19.78 -0.99 -23.35
C THR A 237 -18.27 -1.20 -23.51
N ARG A 238 -17.76 -1.17 -24.74
CA ARG A 238 -16.32 -0.98 -24.95
C ARG A 238 -16.05 0.52 -25.04
N PRO A 239 -15.25 1.10 -24.14
CA PRO A 239 -14.93 2.51 -24.23
C PRO A 239 -14.17 2.77 -25.54
N VAL A 240 -14.71 3.67 -26.35
CA VAL A 240 -13.95 4.33 -27.41
C VAL A 240 -12.82 5.07 -26.71
N LYS A 241 -11.58 4.68 -27.01
CA LYS A 241 -10.39 5.38 -26.52
C LYS A 241 -10.40 6.80 -27.09
N ASP A 242 -10.66 7.77 -26.22
CA ASP A 242 -10.27 9.15 -26.46
C ASP A 242 -8.75 9.23 -26.67
N GLY A 243 -8.36 10.03 -27.66
CA GLY A 243 -6.98 10.15 -28.12
C GLY A 243 -6.02 10.61 -27.03
N ALA A 244 -5.34 9.66 -26.40
CA ALA A 244 -4.13 9.90 -25.63
C ALA A 244 -2.91 9.50 -26.47
N ALA A 245 -1.99 10.46 -26.62
CA ALA A 245 -0.74 10.32 -27.36
C ALA A 245 0.02 9.03 -27.01
N ALA A 246 0.29 8.21 -28.02
CA ALA A 246 1.10 7.01 -27.89
C ALA A 246 2.57 7.39 -27.66
N LYS A 247 3.14 6.98 -26.52
CA LYS A 247 4.59 6.79 -26.37
C LYS A 247 5.02 5.54 -27.14
N PRO A 248 6.18 5.54 -27.82
CA PRO A 248 6.62 4.42 -28.64
C PRO A 248 7.25 3.31 -27.77
N ASP A 249 6.89 2.06 -28.06
CA ASP A 249 7.54 0.88 -27.52
C ASP A 249 8.65 0.43 -28.51
N PRO A 250 9.91 0.27 -28.08
CA PRO A 250 11.03 0.03 -28.97
C PRO A 250 11.24 -1.48 -29.13
N LYS A 251 10.57 -2.10 -30.10
CA LYS A 251 10.93 -3.43 -30.64
C LYS A 251 10.07 -3.79 -31.86
N ALA A 252 10.45 -3.29 -33.03
CA ALA A 252 10.08 -3.92 -34.29
C ALA A 252 11.25 -3.80 -35.27
N LYS A 253 11.76 -4.96 -35.68
CA LYS A 253 12.89 -5.12 -36.60
C LYS A 253 12.51 -4.67 -38.00
N VAL A 254 13.46 -3.97 -38.62
CA VAL A 254 13.47 -3.62 -40.05
C VAL A 254 13.85 -4.85 -40.85
N ASP A 255 13.08 -5.17 -41.89
CA ASP A 255 13.56 -5.97 -43.03
C ASP A 255 13.33 -5.17 -44.34
N PRO A 256 14.37 -4.95 -45.16
CA PRO A 256 14.32 -4.07 -46.32
C PRO A 256 14.23 -4.87 -47.63
N LYS A 257 13.07 -4.87 -48.29
CA LYS A 257 12.96 -5.29 -49.71
C LYS A 257 11.66 -4.81 -50.35
N ALA A 258 11.74 -3.70 -51.11
CA ALA A 258 11.24 -3.55 -52.48
C ALA A 258 11.20 -2.07 -52.91
N LYS A 259 11.66 -1.82 -54.13
CA LYS A 259 11.83 -0.55 -54.85
C LYS A 259 10.67 -0.36 -55.88
N PRO A 260 10.57 0.71 -56.71
CA PRO A 260 9.38 1.57 -56.76
C PRO A 260 8.64 1.69 -58.12
N ALA A 261 7.42 2.28 -58.07
CA ALA A 261 6.62 2.96 -59.13
C ALA A 261 6.00 2.09 -60.26
N PRO A 262 5.00 2.56 -61.07
CA PRO A 262 4.38 3.90 -61.17
C PRO A 262 2.82 3.93 -61.31
N LYS A 263 2.28 5.16 -61.45
CA LYS A 263 0.89 5.57 -61.70
C LYS A 263 0.22 4.87 -62.91
N ALA A 264 -1.08 4.57 -62.79
CA ALA A 264 -2.05 4.63 -63.89
C ALA A 264 -3.47 4.87 -63.37
N ALA A 265 -4.25 5.58 -64.18
CA ALA A 265 -5.58 6.11 -63.89
C ALA A 265 -6.71 5.10 -64.18
N ALA A 266 -7.90 5.47 -63.68
CA ALA A 266 -9.24 4.99 -64.03
C ALA A 266 -9.59 3.54 -63.65
N ASP A 267 -10.59 3.38 -62.77
CA ASP A 267 -11.88 2.79 -63.15
C ASP A 267 -12.81 2.68 -61.93
N THR A 268 -13.83 3.53 -61.93
CA THR A 268 -15.00 3.44 -61.08
C THR A 268 -15.97 2.40 -61.63
N LYS A 269 -16.15 1.29 -60.90
CA LYS A 269 -17.36 0.46 -60.90
C LYS A 269 -17.69 0.02 -59.46
N PRO A 270 -18.96 -0.24 -59.15
CA PRO A 270 -19.58 0.20 -57.90
C PRO A 270 -19.48 -0.89 -56.84
N ALA A 271 -19.09 -0.49 -55.63
CA ALA A 271 -19.30 -1.32 -54.45
C ALA A 271 -20.80 -1.33 -54.12
N GLU A 272 -21.31 -2.55 -54.08
CA GLU A 272 -22.56 -3.04 -53.54
C GLU A 272 -23.10 -2.20 -52.37
N LEU A 273 -24.41 -1.89 -52.41
CA LEU A 273 -25.13 -1.17 -51.37
C LEU A 273 -24.96 -1.86 -50.01
N ALA A 274 -24.21 -1.24 -49.11
CA ALA A 274 -24.49 -1.37 -47.69
C ALA A 274 -25.87 -0.74 -47.44
N GLY A 275 -26.80 -1.53 -46.90
CA GLY A 275 -28.14 -1.06 -46.53
C GLY A 275 -28.09 0.13 -45.55
N PRO A 276 -29.20 0.86 -45.41
CA PRO A 276 -29.25 2.07 -44.57
C PRO A 276 -28.82 1.78 -43.13
N PRO A 277 -28.14 2.74 -42.45
CA PRO A 277 -27.73 2.56 -41.06
C PRO A 277 -28.93 2.27 -40.15
N ALA A 278 -28.72 1.39 -39.15
CA ALA A 278 -29.71 0.99 -38.16
C ALA A 278 -30.36 2.21 -37.45
N PRO A 279 -31.63 2.09 -37.02
CA PRO A 279 -32.55 3.21 -36.98
C PRO A 279 -32.20 4.21 -35.87
N ALA A 280 -32.33 5.49 -36.18
CA ALA A 280 -32.48 6.55 -35.19
C ALA A 280 -33.59 6.17 -34.22
N CYS A 281 -33.38 6.39 -32.91
CA CYS A 281 -34.31 6.07 -31.83
C CYS A 281 -35.65 6.77 -32.10
N GLN A 282 -36.56 6.04 -32.75
CA GLN A 282 -37.79 6.58 -33.30
C GLN A 282 -38.95 6.12 -32.44
N VAL A 283 -39.70 7.10 -31.93
CA VAL A 283 -40.92 6.88 -31.17
C VAL A 283 -42.06 7.53 -31.93
N VAL A 284 -43.14 6.78 -32.11
CA VAL A 284 -44.39 7.25 -32.67
C VAL A 284 -45.37 7.43 -31.51
N LEU A 285 -45.83 8.66 -31.32
CA LEU A 285 -46.81 9.04 -30.31
C LEU A 285 -48.09 9.48 -31.02
N ARG A 286 -49.22 9.10 -30.46
CA ARG A 286 -50.53 9.63 -30.81
C ARG A 286 -51.16 10.23 -29.57
N ALA A 287 -51.42 11.53 -29.63
CA ALA A 287 -52.10 12.26 -28.58
C ALA A 287 -53.51 12.65 -29.05
N ASP A 288 -54.51 12.18 -28.35
CA ASP A 288 -55.91 12.57 -28.51
C ASP A 288 -56.33 13.37 -27.26
N ALA A 289 -56.92 14.54 -27.45
CA ALA A 289 -57.45 15.35 -26.36
C ALA A 289 -58.84 15.88 -26.74
N ALA A 290 -59.82 15.71 -25.87
CA ALA A 290 -61.17 16.24 -26.09
C ALA A 290 -61.81 16.70 -24.78
N GLY A 291 -62.63 17.75 -24.86
CA GLY A 291 -63.32 18.30 -23.69
C GLY A 291 -63.43 19.81 -23.74
N SER A 292 -63.26 20.46 -22.61
CA SER A 292 -63.31 21.92 -22.42
C SER A 292 -62.35 22.34 -21.32
N MET A 293 -62.20 23.64 -21.04
CA MET A 293 -61.34 24.11 -19.94
C MET A 293 -61.82 23.68 -18.54
N ASP A 294 -63.04 23.19 -18.40
CA ASP A 294 -63.56 22.62 -17.15
C ASP A 294 -63.14 21.14 -16.95
N GLY A 295 -62.77 20.45 -18.04
CA GLY A 295 -62.44 19.03 -18.06
C GLY A 295 -61.92 18.57 -19.43
N ILE A 296 -60.70 18.05 -19.46
CA ILE A 296 -60.01 17.55 -20.67
C ILE A 296 -59.70 16.07 -20.46
N GLN A 297 -60.26 15.22 -21.31
CA GLN A 297 -59.80 13.83 -21.44
C GLN A 297 -58.64 13.79 -22.43
N ALA A 298 -57.48 13.35 -21.95
CA ALA A 298 -56.28 13.18 -22.75
C ALA A 298 -55.90 11.69 -22.82
N LYS A 299 -55.69 11.18 -24.03
CA LYS A 299 -55.13 9.85 -24.29
C LYS A 299 -53.82 10.01 -25.06
N LEU A 300 -52.80 9.28 -24.61
CA LEU A 300 -51.49 9.24 -25.23
C LEU A 300 -51.09 7.78 -25.44
N ASP A 301 -51.09 7.35 -26.71
CA ASP A 301 -50.53 6.07 -27.12
C ASP A 301 -49.11 6.29 -27.64
N GLY A 302 -48.16 5.47 -27.23
CA GLY A 302 -46.77 5.54 -27.67
C GLY A 302 -46.20 4.17 -28.03
N SER A 303 -45.46 4.10 -29.14
CA SER A 303 -44.71 2.90 -29.54
C SER A 303 -43.40 3.26 -30.22
N GLY A 304 -42.33 2.51 -29.93
CA GLY A 304 -41.01 2.74 -30.51
C GLY A 304 -39.89 2.07 -29.74
N SER A 305 -38.82 1.63 -30.43
CA SER A 305 -37.65 0.96 -29.82
C SER A 305 -37.99 -0.16 -28.82
N GLY A 306 -39.05 -0.94 -29.09
CA GLY A 306 -39.50 -2.04 -28.22
C GLY A 306 -40.33 -1.62 -27.00
N MET A 307 -40.58 -0.33 -26.82
CA MET A 307 -41.47 0.22 -25.79
C MET A 307 -42.90 0.37 -26.32
N LEU A 308 -43.88 0.03 -25.48
CA LEU A 308 -45.30 0.34 -25.67
C LEU A 308 -45.80 1.12 -24.46
N MET A 309 -46.56 2.18 -24.67
CA MET A 309 -47.11 3.02 -23.61
C MET A 309 -48.53 3.43 -23.95
N ASP A 310 -49.41 3.42 -22.96
CA ASP A 310 -50.78 3.92 -23.01
C ASP A 310 -51.03 4.74 -21.75
N VAL A 311 -51.37 6.01 -21.92
CA VAL A 311 -51.71 6.91 -20.81
C VAL A 311 -53.06 7.53 -21.08
N VAL A 312 -53.97 7.45 -20.11
CA VAL A 312 -55.28 8.11 -20.14
C VAL A 312 -55.37 8.99 -18.90
N ALA A 313 -55.62 10.28 -19.09
CA ALA A 313 -55.75 11.24 -18.00
C ALA A 313 -57.03 12.08 -18.17
N ASP A 314 -57.67 12.38 -17.04
CA ASP A 314 -58.73 13.38 -16.92
C ASP A 314 -58.15 14.60 -16.20
N LEU A 315 -58.16 15.75 -16.87
CA LEU A 315 -57.52 16.97 -16.43
C LEU A 315 -58.57 18.07 -16.21
N ALA A 316 -58.42 18.89 -15.18
CA ALA A 316 -59.20 20.11 -14.98
C ALA A 316 -58.27 21.32 -14.86
N PRO A 317 -57.94 21.98 -15.99
CA PRO A 317 -57.01 23.12 -16.01
C PRO A 317 -57.45 24.31 -15.15
N ARG A 318 -58.74 24.44 -14.87
CA ARG A 318 -59.32 25.52 -14.06
C ARG A 318 -59.25 25.28 -12.55
N THR A 319 -58.95 24.06 -12.13
CA THR A 319 -58.74 23.74 -10.71
C THR A 319 -57.27 23.91 -10.35
N ALA A 320 -57.01 24.21 -9.08
CA ALA A 320 -55.67 24.44 -8.54
C ALA A 320 -54.73 23.25 -8.80
N LEU A 321 -55.26 22.02 -8.76
CA LEU A 321 -54.56 20.80 -9.14
C LEU A 321 -55.13 20.29 -10.47
N VAL A 322 -54.32 20.29 -11.53
CA VAL A 322 -54.76 20.03 -12.92
C VAL A 322 -55.19 18.58 -13.15
N LEU A 323 -54.75 17.62 -12.34
CA LEU A 323 -54.99 16.19 -12.56
C LEU A 323 -56.19 15.69 -11.74
N ARG A 324 -57.27 15.20 -12.38
CA ARG A 324 -58.39 14.51 -11.69
C ARG A 324 -58.17 13.02 -11.57
N SER A 325 -57.77 12.38 -12.66
CA SER A 325 -57.36 10.97 -12.65
C SER A 325 -56.33 10.71 -13.74
N ALA A 326 -55.49 9.71 -13.57
CA ALA A 326 -54.57 9.23 -14.59
C ALA A 326 -54.34 7.74 -14.46
N ARG A 327 -54.35 7.05 -15.59
CA ARG A 327 -53.91 5.67 -15.73
C ARG A 327 -52.81 5.62 -16.75
N ALA A 328 -51.68 5.02 -16.38
CA ALA A 328 -50.53 4.84 -17.26
C ALA A 328 -50.13 3.37 -17.24
N ASN A 329 -50.03 2.76 -18.43
CA ASN A 329 -49.50 1.43 -18.64
C ASN A 329 -48.31 1.53 -19.59
N ALA A 330 -47.21 0.86 -19.27
CA ALA A 330 -46.04 0.79 -20.12
C ALA A 330 -45.47 -0.63 -20.13
N GLN A 331 -45.08 -1.10 -21.31
CA GLN A 331 -44.24 -2.28 -21.49
C GLN A 331 -42.89 -1.81 -22.01
N LEU A 332 -41.83 -2.13 -21.29
CA LEU A 332 -40.46 -1.78 -21.65
C LEU A 332 -39.85 -2.81 -22.61
N PRO A 333 -38.72 -2.50 -23.28
CA PRO A 333 -38.08 -3.39 -24.25
C PRO A 333 -37.65 -4.76 -23.69
N ASP A 334 -37.34 -4.83 -22.39
CA ASP A 334 -37.05 -6.07 -21.66
C ASP A 334 -38.31 -6.90 -21.33
N LYS A 335 -39.47 -6.50 -21.87
CA LYS A 335 -40.81 -7.02 -21.62
C LYS A 335 -41.31 -6.83 -20.17
N SER A 336 -40.64 -6.02 -19.35
CA SER A 336 -41.17 -5.65 -18.04
C SER A 336 -42.40 -4.76 -18.24
N THR A 337 -43.33 -4.84 -17.29
CA THR A 337 -44.56 -4.03 -17.34
C THR A 337 -44.62 -3.12 -16.14
N LEU A 338 -45.10 -1.91 -16.37
CA LEU A 338 -45.36 -0.87 -15.39
C LEU A 338 -46.81 -0.45 -15.56
N SER A 339 -47.54 -0.38 -14.46
CA SER A 339 -48.87 0.22 -14.45
C SER A 339 -49.02 1.11 -13.23
N ALA A 340 -49.64 2.26 -13.43
CA ALA A 340 -49.97 3.19 -12.39
C ALA A 340 -51.37 3.74 -12.63
N GLN A 341 -52.14 3.87 -11.55
CA GLN A 341 -53.41 4.56 -11.56
C GLN A 341 -53.43 5.53 -10.39
N PHE A 342 -53.78 6.78 -10.64
CA PHE A 342 -53.90 7.83 -9.63
C PHE A 342 -55.24 8.52 -9.80
N ASP A 343 -55.91 8.77 -8.69
CA ASP A 343 -57.21 9.42 -8.60
C ASP A 343 -57.13 10.53 -7.55
N LEU A 344 -57.60 11.73 -7.93
CA LEU A 344 -57.69 12.88 -7.05
C LEU A 344 -59.04 12.88 -6.34
N GLN A 345 -59.00 12.88 -5.01
CA GLN A 345 -60.15 13.01 -4.14
C GLN A 345 -60.08 14.40 -3.49
N SER A 346 -61.09 15.24 -3.75
CA SER A 346 -61.26 16.52 -3.04
C SER A 346 -62.03 16.27 -1.74
N ASP A 347 -61.36 16.44 -0.60
CA ASP A 347 -62.01 16.32 0.71
C ASP A 347 -62.69 17.64 1.07
N THR A 348 -63.99 17.74 0.76
CA THR A 348 -64.81 18.91 1.12
C THR A 348 -65.16 18.97 2.61
N ALA A 349 -64.83 17.94 3.40
CA ALA A 349 -65.17 17.84 4.82
C ALA A 349 -64.05 18.30 5.78
N GLN A 350 -62.79 18.40 5.33
CA GLN A 350 -61.62 18.81 6.14
C GLN A 350 -60.98 20.13 5.67
N GLY A 351 -61.79 21.19 5.53
CA GLY A 351 -61.30 22.56 5.32
C GLY A 351 -60.84 22.86 3.88
N ALA A 352 -61.04 24.10 3.45
CA ALA A 352 -60.69 24.55 2.10
C ALA A 352 -59.17 24.45 1.84
N GLY A 353 -58.76 23.71 0.81
CA GLY A 353 -57.38 23.73 0.28
C GLY A 353 -56.53 22.45 0.43
N ARG A 354 -57.12 21.30 0.81
CA ARG A 354 -56.43 20.00 0.83
C ARG A 354 -56.93 19.06 -0.27
N ASP A 355 -55.97 18.57 -1.05
CA ASP A 355 -56.17 17.65 -2.16
C ASP A 355 -55.54 16.30 -1.83
N ARG A 356 -56.30 15.20 -1.96
CA ARG A 356 -55.81 13.85 -1.67
C ARG A 356 -55.61 13.07 -2.97
N ILE A 357 -54.39 12.64 -3.22
CA ILE A 357 -54.04 11.74 -4.32
C ILE A 357 -54.02 10.32 -3.76
N VAL A 358 -54.80 9.43 -4.35
CA VAL A 358 -54.78 7.99 -4.05
C VAL A 358 -54.43 7.25 -5.33
N GLY A 359 -53.54 6.27 -5.27
CA GLY A 359 -53.18 5.53 -6.45
C GLY A 359 -52.66 4.13 -6.17
N THR A 360 -52.67 3.30 -7.21
CA THR A 360 -52.07 1.98 -7.22
C THR A 360 -50.91 1.98 -8.19
N VAL A 361 -49.78 1.40 -7.79
CA VAL A 361 -48.63 1.19 -8.65
C VAL A 361 -48.30 -0.30 -8.70
N SER A 362 -48.02 -0.83 -9.88
CA SER A 362 -47.50 -2.17 -10.01
C SER A 362 -46.45 -2.28 -11.11
N ALA A 363 -45.44 -3.09 -10.84
CA ALA A 363 -44.36 -3.38 -11.76
C ALA A 363 -44.16 -4.90 -11.81
N GLN A 364 -43.98 -5.45 -13.00
CA GLN A 364 -43.68 -6.86 -13.19
C GLN A 364 -42.32 -7.03 -13.87
N ARG A 365 -41.40 -7.69 -13.17
CA ARG A 365 -40.03 -8.01 -13.64
C ARG A 365 -39.27 -6.77 -14.14
N LEU A 366 -39.45 -5.63 -13.48
CA LEU A 366 -38.76 -4.37 -13.81
C LEU A 366 -37.26 -4.50 -13.51
N ASP A 367 -36.42 -4.52 -14.54
CA ASP A 367 -34.97 -4.45 -14.37
C ASP A 367 -34.54 -2.99 -14.10
N LEU A 368 -33.88 -2.77 -12.96
CA LEU A 368 -33.41 -1.45 -12.54
C LEU A 368 -32.02 -1.09 -13.07
N ALA A 369 -31.26 -2.06 -13.60
CA ALA A 369 -29.88 -1.81 -14.06
C ALA A 369 -29.75 -0.66 -15.08
N PRO A 370 -30.66 -0.52 -16.08
CA PRO A 370 -30.58 0.58 -17.05
C PRO A 370 -30.82 1.97 -16.44
N TRP A 371 -31.52 2.06 -15.31
CA TRP A 371 -31.95 3.31 -14.69
C TRP A 371 -30.95 3.85 -13.66
N LEU A 372 -30.25 2.94 -12.97
CA LEU A 372 -29.43 3.27 -11.81
C LEU A 372 -27.94 2.92 -12.00
N GLY A 373 -27.58 2.34 -13.15
CA GLY A 373 -26.19 2.05 -13.56
C GLY A 373 -25.48 1.00 -12.70
N GLU A 374 -24.16 0.90 -12.82
CA GLU A 374 -23.32 -0.03 -12.04
C GLU A 374 -23.22 0.31 -10.54
N ALA A 375 -23.76 1.46 -10.13
CA ALA A 375 -23.73 1.91 -8.74
C ALA A 375 -24.58 1.02 -7.83
N ILE A 376 -25.61 0.33 -8.36
CA ILE A 376 -26.44 -0.60 -7.62
C ILE A 376 -26.22 -2.06 -8.06
N PRO A 377 -26.47 -3.04 -7.17
CA PRO A 377 -26.43 -4.46 -7.55
C PRO A 377 -27.56 -4.81 -8.54
N PRO A 378 -27.44 -5.90 -9.31
CA PRO A 378 -28.49 -6.34 -10.22
C PRO A 378 -29.82 -6.54 -9.50
N ALA A 379 -30.84 -5.76 -9.88
CA ALA A 379 -32.13 -5.72 -9.19
C ALA A 379 -33.28 -5.80 -10.20
N VAL A 380 -34.15 -6.79 -10.01
CA VAL A 380 -35.35 -7.03 -10.81
C VAL A 380 -36.54 -7.01 -9.87
N LEU A 381 -37.49 -6.09 -10.06
CA LEU A 381 -38.59 -5.89 -9.12
C LEU A 381 -39.92 -6.39 -9.69
N THR A 382 -40.66 -7.15 -8.89
CA THR A 382 -42.09 -7.44 -9.10
C THR A 382 -42.82 -6.95 -7.85
N VAL A 383 -43.41 -5.75 -7.94
CA VAL A 383 -43.98 -5.05 -6.78
C VAL A 383 -45.37 -4.56 -7.12
N ARG A 384 -46.28 -4.63 -6.15
CA ARG A 384 -47.61 -4.03 -6.23
C ARG A 384 -47.85 -3.25 -4.95
N GLY A 385 -48.46 -2.08 -5.06
CA GLY A 385 -48.79 -1.34 -3.87
C GLY A 385 -49.72 -0.16 -4.07
N ASP A 386 -50.22 0.31 -2.94
CA ASP A 386 -51.10 1.45 -2.82
C ASP A 386 -50.28 2.63 -2.29
N VAL A 387 -50.51 3.81 -2.86
CA VAL A 387 -49.86 5.05 -2.47
C VAL A 387 -50.93 6.12 -2.26
N GLN A 388 -50.75 6.94 -1.24
CA GLN A 388 -51.63 8.05 -0.92
C GLN A 388 -50.78 9.26 -0.52
N ALA A 389 -51.19 10.45 -0.95
CA ALA A 389 -50.57 11.70 -0.54
C ALA A 389 -51.64 12.79 -0.37
N ASP A 390 -51.62 13.50 0.76
CA ASP A 390 -52.45 14.68 0.97
C ASP A 390 -51.56 15.92 0.80
N ILE A 391 -51.92 16.79 -0.14
CA ILE A 391 -51.20 18.00 -0.50
C ILE A 391 -52.06 19.20 -0.12
N GLU A 392 -51.47 20.13 0.61
CA GLU A 392 -52.10 21.41 0.98
C GLU A 392 -51.46 22.54 0.17
N ASN A 393 -52.27 23.48 -0.33
CA ASN A 393 -51.80 24.65 -1.08
C ASN A 393 -50.83 24.30 -2.24
N LEU A 394 -51.10 23.22 -2.98
CA LEU A 394 -50.40 22.78 -4.20
C LEU A 394 -48.93 22.37 -4.09
N SER A 395 -48.30 22.49 -2.91
CA SER A 395 -46.86 22.27 -2.76
C SER A 395 -46.45 21.65 -1.42
N GLN A 396 -47.33 21.63 -0.43
CA GLN A 396 -47.00 21.18 0.91
C GLN A 396 -47.57 19.79 1.15
N LEU A 397 -46.71 18.78 1.16
CA LEU A 397 -47.08 17.43 1.59
C LEU A 397 -47.44 17.45 3.07
N ARG A 398 -48.65 17.02 3.42
CA ARG A 398 -49.15 16.92 4.80
C ARG A 398 -49.23 15.50 5.31
N HIS A 399 -49.63 14.59 4.43
CA HIS A 399 -49.71 13.17 4.70
C HIS A 399 -49.16 12.40 3.50
N ALA A 400 -48.43 11.32 3.75
CA ALA A 400 -48.06 10.35 2.73
C ALA A 400 -48.18 8.94 3.32
N ALA A 401 -48.86 8.05 2.63
CA ALA A 401 -48.95 6.65 2.99
C ALA A 401 -48.55 5.77 1.81
N VAL A 402 -47.85 4.69 2.12
CA VAL A 402 -47.34 3.72 1.15
C VAL A 402 -47.55 2.31 1.72
N ASP A 403 -48.14 1.41 0.94
CA ASP A 403 -48.30 -0.02 1.22
C ASP A 403 -47.82 -0.81 -0.01
N LEU A 404 -46.58 -1.31 0.04
CA LEU A 404 -45.93 -2.06 -1.04
C LEU A 404 -45.79 -3.53 -0.66
N ARG A 405 -46.04 -4.42 -1.63
CA ARG A 405 -45.81 -5.86 -1.53
C ARG A 405 -44.87 -6.31 -2.64
N PHE A 406 -43.78 -6.96 -2.24
CA PHE A 406 -42.82 -7.58 -3.15
C PHE A 406 -43.24 -9.03 -3.40
N GLU A 407 -43.59 -9.32 -4.65
CA GLU A 407 -44.09 -10.62 -5.09
C GLU A 407 -42.96 -11.54 -5.57
N ASP A 408 -43.33 -12.80 -5.80
CA ASP A 408 -42.42 -13.82 -6.33
C ASP A 408 -41.83 -13.40 -7.67
N GLY A 409 -40.51 -13.59 -7.82
CA GLY A 409 -39.75 -13.15 -8.98
C GLY A 409 -38.94 -11.86 -8.74
N THR A 410 -39.23 -11.12 -7.67
CA THR A 410 -38.38 -10.01 -7.22
C THR A 410 -37.02 -10.52 -6.76
N ARG A 411 -35.95 -9.90 -7.26
CA ARG A 411 -34.56 -10.21 -6.94
C ARG A 411 -33.75 -8.94 -6.68
N TRP A 412 -32.91 -8.98 -5.66
CA TRP A 412 -31.91 -7.96 -5.38
C TRP A 412 -30.55 -8.63 -5.24
N ASN A 413 -29.55 -8.14 -5.95
CA ASN A 413 -28.22 -8.75 -6.06
C ASN A 413 -28.29 -10.27 -6.30
N LYS A 414 -29.16 -10.69 -7.24
CA LYS A 414 -29.46 -12.09 -7.59
C LYS A 414 -30.17 -12.92 -6.50
N GLN A 415 -30.36 -12.39 -5.30
CA GLN A 415 -31.06 -13.04 -4.20
C GLN A 415 -32.57 -12.75 -4.26
N PRO A 416 -33.43 -13.72 -3.92
CA PRO A 416 -34.87 -13.50 -3.90
C PRO A 416 -35.25 -12.49 -2.80
N LEU A 417 -36.06 -11.50 -3.14
CA LEU A 417 -36.61 -10.51 -2.21
C LEU A 417 -38.12 -10.69 -2.11
N THR A 418 -38.66 -10.90 -0.92
CA THR A 418 -40.11 -10.97 -0.68
C THR A 418 -40.48 -10.22 0.59
N GLY A 419 -41.74 -9.79 0.72
CA GLY A 419 -42.23 -9.14 1.92
C GLY A 419 -43.11 -7.94 1.64
N ALA A 420 -43.36 -7.14 2.68
CA ALA A 420 -44.18 -5.94 2.59
C ALA A 420 -43.55 -4.76 3.31
N LEU A 421 -43.87 -3.56 2.84
CA LEU A 421 -43.51 -2.30 3.44
C LEU A 421 -44.76 -1.44 3.54
N LYS A 422 -45.15 -1.10 4.76
CA LYS A 422 -46.20 -0.14 5.06
C LYS A 422 -45.63 0.99 5.88
N ALA A 423 -45.91 2.22 5.48
CA ALA A 423 -45.50 3.40 6.22
C ALA A 423 -46.49 4.55 6.00
N GLN A 424 -46.77 5.31 7.04
CA GLN A 424 -47.51 6.56 6.97
C GLN A 424 -46.67 7.67 7.57
N VAL A 425 -46.66 8.84 6.95
CA VAL A 425 -45.85 9.97 7.35
C VAL A 425 -46.73 11.21 7.35
N ASP A 426 -46.80 11.88 8.49
CA ASP A 426 -47.45 13.17 8.64
C ASP A 426 -46.42 14.28 8.85
N LEU A 427 -46.67 15.43 8.26
CA LEU A 427 -45.87 16.64 8.41
C LEU A 427 -46.75 17.72 9.04
N ALA A 428 -46.51 18.04 10.31
CA ALA A 428 -47.28 19.06 11.02
C ALA A 428 -47.09 20.45 10.39
N ALA A 429 -48.18 21.24 10.28
CA ALA A 429 -48.08 22.64 9.94
C ALA A 429 -47.36 23.41 11.07
N PRO A 430 -46.48 24.38 10.76
CA PRO A 430 -45.94 25.26 11.78
C PRO A 430 -47.10 25.95 12.49
N ASP A 431 -47.04 26.06 13.82
CA ASP A 431 -48.11 26.61 14.65
C ASP A 431 -48.68 27.89 14.00
N ALA A 432 -49.95 27.83 13.64
CA ALA A 432 -50.65 28.96 13.05
C ALA A 432 -50.60 30.13 14.03
N ALA A 433 -49.91 31.20 13.64
CA ALA A 433 -50.09 32.48 14.29
C ALA A 433 -51.58 32.83 14.29
N THR A 434 -52.05 33.37 15.41
CA THR A 434 -53.41 33.88 15.65
C THR A 434 -54.05 34.48 14.40
N PRO A 435 -55.32 34.12 14.08
CA PRO A 435 -55.99 34.63 12.89
C PRO A 435 -56.12 36.16 12.97
N GLY A 436 -55.47 36.88 12.05
CA GLY A 436 -55.55 38.34 11.95
C GLY A 436 -54.30 39.06 11.43
N THR A 437 -53.14 38.40 11.34
CA THR A 437 -51.92 38.99 10.77
C THR A 437 -51.58 38.34 9.43
N ALA A 438 -51.30 39.17 8.41
CA ALA A 438 -50.84 38.73 7.10
C ALA A 438 -49.65 37.76 7.25
N ALA A 439 -49.72 36.62 6.57
CA ALA A 439 -48.64 35.63 6.59
C ALA A 439 -47.35 36.27 6.06
N PRO A 440 -46.23 36.21 6.80
CA PRO A 440 -44.95 36.65 6.27
C PRO A 440 -44.53 35.75 5.09
N PRO A 441 -43.72 36.25 4.14
CA PRO A 441 -43.17 35.42 3.07
C PRO A 441 -42.44 34.20 3.67
N ALA A 442 -42.56 33.04 3.02
CA ALA A 442 -42.01 31.77 3.48
C ALA A 442 -40.52 31.94 3.82
N ASP A 443 -40.19 31.81 5.11
CA ASP A 443 -38.82 31.88 5.60
C ASP A 443 -38.10 30.57 5.20
N PRO A 444 -37.03 30.61 4.38
CA PRO A 444 -36.26 29.43 3.99
C PRO A 444 -35.55 28.75 5.18
N SER A 445 -35.68 29.28 6.40
CA SER A 445 -35.23 28.66 7.66
C SER A 445 -36.21 27.65 8.28
N LEU A 446 -37.33 27.32 7.61
CA LEU A 446 -38.24 26.25 8.01
C LEU A 446 -37.50 24.91 8.08
N ASP A 447 -37.44 24.33 9.29
CA ASP A 447 -36.84 23.02 9.54
C ASP A 447 -37.67 21.94 8.82
N PRO A 448 -37.15 21.29 7.75
CA PRO A 448 -37.92 20.31 6.97
C PRO A 448 -38.26 19.05 7.77
N LEU A 449 -37.59 18.84 8.91
CA LEU A 449 -37.85 17.74 9.83
C LEU A 449 -38.74 18.14 11.02
N ALA A 450 -39.05 19.43 11.17
CA ALA A 450 -39.95 19.88 12.22
C ALA A 450 -41.37 19.40 11.93
N GLY A 451 -41.94 18.66 12.88
CA GLY A 451 -43.30 18.14 12.76
C GLY A 451 -43.43 16.83 11.98
N LEU A 452 -42.33 16.20 11.54
CA LEU A 452 -42.34 14.86 10.96
C LEU A 452 -42.83 13.85 12.01
N ARG A 453 -43.91 13.13 11.68
CA ARG A 453 -44.44 12.01 12.45
C ARG A 453 -44.54 10.80 11.56
N ILE A 454 -44.15 9.64 12.06
CA ILE A 454 -44.22 8.37 11.32
C ILE A 454 -45.26 7.51 12.03
N HIS A 455 -46.30 7.09 11.34
CA HIS A 455 -47.37 6.25 11.87
C HIS A 455 -47.47 4.94 11.10
N GLY A 456 -47.96 3.88 11.76
CA GLY A 456 -48.22 2.59 11.12
C GLY A 456 -47.04 2.00 10.34
N LEU A 457 -45.78 2.23 10.77
CA LEU A 457 -44.63 1.60 10.12
C LEU A 457 -44.70 0.09 10.38
N ASP A 458 -44.77 -0.68 9.30
CA ASP A 458 -44.66 -2.15 9.32
C ASP A 458 -43.88 -2.60 8.09
N VAL A 459 -42.60 -2.92 8.32
CA VAL A 459 -41.68 -3.45 7.32
C VAL A 459 -41.35 -4.87 7.71
N ASP A 460 -41.54 -5.82 6.81
CA ASP A 460 -41.04 -7.19 6.95
C ASP A 460 -40.54 -7.66 5.58
N LEU A 461 -39.24 -7.51 5.36
CA LEU A 461 -38.57 -7.82 4.10
C LEU A 461 -37.59 -8.97 4.30
N LYS A 462 -37.66 -9.97 3.43
CA LYS A 462 -36.75 -11.12 3.39
C LYS A 462 -35.93 -11.09 2.10
N LEU A 463 -34.61 -11.00 2.23
CA LEU A 463 -33.66 -11.03 1.12
C LEU A 463 -32.76 -12.26 1.22
N GLY A 464 -33.11 -13.33 0.50
CA GLY A 464 -32.45 -14.62 0.63
C GLY A 464 -32.53 -15.16 2.06
N ARG A 465 -31.38 -15.17 2.76
CA ARG A 465 -31.25 -15.57 4.17
C ARG A 465 -31.37 -14.41 5.16
N ASN A 466 -31.40 -13.18 4.67
CA ASN A 466 -31.53 -11.99 5.49
C ASN A 466 -32.99 -11.62 5.70
N ARG A 467 -33.30 -11.00 6.84
CA ARG A 467 -34.61 -10.46 7.16
C ARG A 467 -34.45 -9.11 7.83
N VAL A 468 -35.26 -8.13 7.44
CA VAL A 468 -35.34 -6.81 8.06
C VAL A 468 -36.78 -6.58 8.47
N GLN A 469 -36.98 -6.39 9.77
CA GLN A 469 -38.28 -6.05 10.34
C GLN A 469 -38.20 -4.68 11.00
N ALA A 470 -39.14 -3.79 10.72
CA ALA A 470 -39.27 -2.53 11.43
C ALA A 470 -40.73 -2.26 11.73
N LYS A 471 -41.07 -1.97 13.00
CA LYS A 471 -42.45 -1.73 13.42
C LYS A 471 -42.55 -0.59 14.42
N GLY A 472 -43.62 0.19 14.33
CA GLY A 472 -44.00 1.16 15.35
C GLY A 472 -44.29 2.55 14.80
N GLU A 473 -44.20 3.55 15.68
CA GLU A 473 -44.61 4.91 15.38
C GLU A 473 -43.65 5.92 16.04
N LEU A 474 -43.51 7.10 15.44
CA LEU A 474 -42.76 8.24 15.93
C LEU A 474 -43.74 9.41 16.03
N ASP A 475 -44.35 9.59 17.20
CA ASP A 475 -45.41 10.57 17.46
C ASP A 475 -45.03 11.60 18.54
N ALA A 476 -45.95 12.53 18.82
CA ALA A 476 -45.70 13.69 19.68
C ALA A 476 -45.51 13.37 21.18
N LYS A 477 -45.86 12.18 21.70
CA LYS A 477 -45.81 11.94 23.15
C LYS A 477 -45.26 10.60 23.63
N ASP A 478 -45.37 9.49 22.90
CA ASP A 478 -44.91 8.17 23.40
C ASP A 478 -44.58 7.13 22.31
N GLY A 479 -44.52 7.53 21.03
CA GLY A 479 -44.18 6.65 19.92
C GLY A 479 -42.84 5.94 20.11
N ALA A 480 -42.80 4.64 19.78
CA ALA A 480 -41.58 3.86 19.69
C ALA A 480 -41.49 3.12 18.36
N LEU A 481 -40.34 3.23 17.70
CA LEU A 481 -39.97 2.49 16.51
C LEU A 481 -38.96 1.40 16.87
N THR A 482 -39.26 0.17 16.49
CA THR A 482 -38.37 -0.98 16.64
C THR A 482 -37.83 -1.40 15.29
N LEU A 483 -36.56 -1.79 15.25
CA LEU A 483 -35.87 -2.31 14.08
C LEU A 483 -35.17 -3.60 14.50
N ASP A 484 -35.41 -4.71 13.81
CA ASP A 484 -34.71 -5.99 13.95
C ASP A 484 -34.27 -6.45 12.55
N ALA A 485 -32.98 -6.28 12.27
CA ALA A 485 -32.36 -6.70 11.03
C ALA A 485 -31.41 -7.88 11.31
N GLN A 486 -31.74 -9.04 10.77
CA GLN A 486 -30.94 -10.25 10.81
C GLN A 486 -30.36 -10.51 9.42
N ALA A 487 -29.08 -10.20 9.25
CA ALA A 487 -28.38 -10.27 7.98
C ALA A 487 -27.21 -11.27 8.04
N PRO A 488 -27.44 -12.59 8.16
CA PRO A 488 -26.36 -13.58 8.22
C PRO A 488 -25.45 -13.59 6.97
N GLN A 489 -25.88 -12.96 5.88
CA GLN A 489 -25.15 -12.87 4.63
C GLN A 489 -25.21 -11.44 4.07
N LEU A 490 -24.27 -10.57 4.46
CA LEU A 490 -24.25 -9.16 4.04
C LEU A 490 -23.98 -8.96 2.54
N ASP A 491 -23.25 -9.88 1.91
CA ASP A 491 -22.96 -9.82 0.48
C ASP A 491 -24.21 -9.97 -0.38
N ALA A 492 -25.33 -10.45 0.19
CA ALA A 492 -26.65 -10.45 -0.45
C ALA A 492 -27.24 -9.04 -0.59
N PHE A 493 -26.90 -8.10 0.30
CA PHE A 493 -27.31 -6.69 0.15
C PHE A 493 -26.45 -5.98 -0.89
N TRP A 494 -25.13 -6.19 -0.86
CA TRP A 494 -24.20 -5.55 -1.80
C TRP A 494 -22.97 -6.42 -2.07
N PRO A 495 -22.50 -6.52 -3.33
CA PRO A 495 -21.25 -7.21 -3.64
C PRO A 495 -20.07 -6.60 -2.87
N GLY A 496 -19.23 -7.45 -2.26
CA GLY A 496 -18.00 -7.02 -1.59
C GLY A 496 -18.10 -6.72 -0.09
N ILE A 497 -19.27 -6.91 0.54
CA ILE A 497 -19.43 -6.82 2.00
C ILE A 497 -19.49 -8.23 2.62
N PRO A 498 -18.36 -8.83 3.02
CA PRO A 498 -18.34 -10.19 3.52
C PRO A 498 -18.88 -10.30 4.96
N GLY A 499 -19.40 -11.48 5.31
CA GLY A 499 -19.83 -11.81 6.67
C GLY A 499 -21.33 -11.62 6.88
N GLY A 500 -21.74 -11.53 8.14
CA GLY A 500 -23.11 -11.28 8.55
C GLY A 500 -23.20 -10.19 9.61
N ALA A 501 -24.34 -9.54 9.73
CA ALA A 501 -24.64 -8.60 10.80
C ALA A 501 -26.01 -8.88 11.43
N GLU A 502 -26.13 -8.47 12.69
CA GLU A 502 -27.40 -8.36 13.41
C GLU A 502 -27.53 -6.91 13.90
N LEU A 503 -28.70 -6.32 13.78
CA LEU A 503 -28.96 -4.97 14.28
C LEU A 503 -30.34 -4.93 14.91
N LYS A 504 -30.39 -4.55 16.18
CA LYS A 504 -31.63 -4.29 16.90
C LYS A 504 -31.64 -2.86 17.40
N GLY A 505 -32.69 -2.12 17.09
CA GLY A 505 -32.85 -0.73 17.48
C GLY A 505 -34.22 -0.50 18.09
N LYS A 506 -34.27 0.33 19.14
CA LYS A 506 -35.50 0.90 19.68
C LYS A 506 -35.31 2.41 19.79
N PHE A 507 -36.12 3.17 19.06
CA PHE A 507 -36.13 4.62 19.07
C PHE A 507 -37.46 5.07 19.66
N ALA A 508 -37.48 6.05 20.55
CA ALA A 508 -38.69 6.56 21.18
C ALA A 508 -38.67 8.08 21.27
N GLY A 509 -39.85 8.71 21.20
CA GLY A 509 -40.04 10.16 21.26
C GLY A 509 -40.21 10.80 19.88
N THR A 510 -39.87 12.09 19.76
CA THR A 510 -40.03 12.90 18.55
C THR A 510 -38.69 13.24 17.92
N VAL A 511 -38.67 13.70 16.66
CA VAL A 511 -37.43 14.22 16.04
C VAL A 511 -36.82 15.36 16.87
N ALA A 512 -37.66 16.23 17.45
CA ALA A 512 -37.25 17.32 18.31
C ALA A 512 -36.72 16.88 19.69
N ALA A 513 -37.14 15.71 20.19
CA ALA A 513 -36.66 15.12 21.44
C ALA A 513 -36.85 13.60 21.41
N HIS A 514 -35.77 12.85 21.20
CA HIS A 514 -35.78 11.40 21.06
C HIS A 514 -34.73 10.73 21.95
N ARG A 515 -34.98 9.45 22.21
CA ARG A 515 -34.03 8.54 22.83
C ARG A 515 -33.96 7.25 22.03
N GLY A 516 -32.78 6.65 21.96
CA GLY A 516 -32.58 5.42 21.21
C GLY A 516 -31.67 4.45 21.94
N GLU A 517 -31.94 3.18 21.75
CA GLU A 517 -31.05 2.07 22.09
C GLU A 517 -30.78 1.27 20.82
N VAL A 518 -29.52 1.09 20.46
CA VAL A 518 -29.09 0.33 19.29
C VAL A 518 -28.07 -0.70 19.73
N THR A 519 -28.32 -1.97 19.43
CA THR A 519 -27.35 -3.05 19.56
C THR A 519 -27.05 -3.60 18.17
N ALA A 520 -25.77 -3.64 17.82
CA ALA A 520 -25.30 -4.19 16.55
C ALA A 520 -24.30 -5.32 16.81
N GLY A 521 -24.33 -6.34 15.98
CA GLY A 521 -23.35 -7.42 15.95
C GLY A 521 -22.86 -7.62 14.53
N TYR A 522 -21.57 -7.92 14.37
CA TYR A 522 -20.96 -8.27 13.09
C TYR A 522 -20.20 -9.58 13.24
N THR A 523 -20.40 -10.49 12.29
CA THR A 523 -19.72 -11.78 12.22
C THR A 523 -18.95 -11.85 10.90
N PRO A 524 -17.62 -11.85 10.90
CA PRO A 524 -16.81 -11.98 9.69
C PRO A 524 -17.10 -13.29 8.94
N ALA A 525 -16.85 -13.35 7.63
CA ALA A 525 -17.14 -14.53 6.80
C ALA A 525 -16.38 -15.80 7.23
N LYS A 526 -15.20 -15.64 7.84
CA LYS A 526 -14.37 -16.73 8.40
C LYS A 526 -14.02 -16.40 9.84
N PRO A 527 -14.93 -16.63 10.80
CA PRO A 527 -14.74 -16.16 12.15
C PRO A 527 -13.59 -16.91 12.84
N ARG A 528 -12.66 -16.16 13.43
CA ARG A 528 -11.57 -16.69 14.27
C ARG A 528 -11.61 -16.01 15.65
N PRO A 529 -11.89 -16.76 16.73
CA PRO A 529 -11.86 -16.20 18.08
C PRO A 529 -10.50 -15.58 18.41
N GLY A 530 -10.50 -14.42 19.08
CA GLY A 530 -9.28 -13.75 19.56
C GLY A 530 -8.42 -13.05 18.50
N VAL A 531 -8.84 -13.02 17.23
CA VAL A 531 -8.14 -12.32 16.15
C VAL A 531 -8.91 -11.06 15.74
N LEU A 532 -8.33 -9.88 15.95
CA LEU A 532 -8.93 -8.61 15.56
C LEU A 532 -9.25 -8.59 14.04
N GLY A 533 -10.45 -8.14 13.68
CA GLY A 533 -10.95 -8.14 12.29
C GLY A 533 -11.47 -9.48 11.77
N GLN A 534 -11.21 -10.60 12.47
CA GLN A 534 -11.77 -11.92 12.17
C GLN A 534 -12.65 -12.48 13.30
N ALA A 535 -12.63 -11.89 14.49
CA ALA A 535 -13.56 -12.23 15.56
C ALA A 535 -14.92 -11.54 15.35
N PRO A 536 -16.03 -12.13 15.85
CA PRO A 536 -17.29 -11.43 15.97
C PRO A 536 -17.11 -10.13 16.78
N ALA A 537 -17.87 -9.11 16.42
CA ALA A 537 -17.91 -7.82 17.10
C ALA A 537 -19.33 -7.52 17.55
N LYS A 538 -19.49 -6.88 18.71
CA LYS A 538 -20.78 -6.40 19.23
C LYS A 538 -20.64 -4.96 19.70
N ALA A 539 -21.65 -4.15 19.46
CA ALA A 539 -21.73 -2.77 19.93
C ALA A 539 -23.12 -2.50 20.51
N SER A 540 -23.18 -1.67 21.55
CA SER A 540 -24.42 -1.20 22.17
C SER A 540 -24.29 0.29 22.47
N ILE A 541 -25.28 1.04 22.02
CA ILE A 541 -25.34 2.50 22.13
C ILE A 541 -26.70 2.85 22.73
N VAL A 542 -26.70 3.67 23.78
CA VAL A 542 -27.90 4.31 24.33
C VAL A 542 -27.69 5.81 24.27
N PHE A 543 -28.65 6.52 23.68
CA PHE A 543 -28.53 7.95 23.45
C PHE A 543 -29.85 8.69 23.67
N THR A 544 -29.72 9.98 23.96
CA THR A 544 -30.80 10.96 24.00
C THR A 544 -30.38 12.14 23.14
N GLY A 545 -31.26 12.65 22.29
CA GLY A 545 -30.95 13.74 21.38
C GLY A 545 -32.15 14.57 21.02
N ALA A 546 -31.90 15.74 20.45
CA ALA A 546 -32.88 16.69 20.02
C ALA A 546 -32.41 17.30 18.70
N TRP A 547 -33.28 17.32 17.70
CA TRP A 547 -33.09 18.13 16.50
C TRP A 547 -33.78 19.48 16.68
N GLY A 548 -33.06 20.57 16.48
CA GLY A 548 -33.64 21.91 16.55
C GLY A 548 -32.62 23.00 16.85
N LYS A 549 -33.13 24.17 17.28
CA LYS A 549 -32.32 25.31 17.74
C LYS A 549 -31.71 25.03 19.11
N GLY A 550 -30.52 25.57 19.37
CA GLY A 550 -29.81 25.42 20.63
C GLY A 550 -30.38 26.30 21.75
N ALA A 551 -29.89 26.13 22.97
CA ALA A 551 -30.31 26.94 24.11
C ALA A 551 -29.89 28.42 23.94
N ALA A 552 -30.79 29.34 24.32
CA ALA A 552 -30.54 30.78 24.24
C ALA A 552 -29.24 31.17 24.97
N GLY A 553 -28.37 31.93 24.30
CA GLY A 553 -27.07 32.36 24.83
C GLY A 553 -25.85 31.58 24.31
N GLN A 554 -26.04 30.49 23.58
CA GLN A 554 -24.95 29.81 22.85
C GLN A 554 -24.68 30.48 21.49
N PRO A 555 -23.42 30.57 21.03
CA PRO A 555 -23.07 31.23 19.76
C PRO A 555 -23.67 30.56 18.53
N ASP A 556 -24.07 29.29 18.64
CA ASP A 556 -24.73 28.47 17.62
C ASP A 556 -26.23 28.23 17.91
N ALA A 557 -26.83 28.93 18.89
CA ALA A 557 -28.20 28.72 19.32
C ALA A 557 -29.23 28.88 18.18
N ALA A 558 -28.99 29.81 17.26
CA ALA A 558 -29.87 30.05 16.12
C ALA A 558 -29.79 28.94 15.05
N LEU A 559 -28.74 28.11 15.06
CA LEU A 559 -28.55 27.06 14.07
C LEU A 559 -29.37 25.81 14.40
N LEU A 560 -30.10 25.34 13.38
CA LEU A 560 -30.73 24.03 13.36
C LEU A 560 -29.68 22.93 13.28
N GLY A 561 -29.86 21.89 14.10
CA GLY A 561 -29.07 20.67 14.01
C GLY A 561 -29.36 19.72 15.17
N TRP A 562 -28.68 18.58 15.13
CA TRP A 562 -28.80 17.55 16.15
C TRP A 562 -27.89 17.85 17.33
N ARG A 563 -28.42 17.75 18.55
CA ARG A 563 -27.64 17.85 19.80
C ARG A 563 -28.08 16.73 20.73
N GLY A 564 -27.14 15.95 21.24
CA GLY A 564 -27.48 14.82 22.10
C GLY A 564 -26.33 14.35 22.97
N ALA A 565 -26.61 13.31 23.76
CA ALA A 565 -25.66 12.63 24.61
C ALA A 565 -25.84 11.12 24.51
N PHE A 566 -24.73 10.41 24.41
CA PHE A 566 -24.67 8.95 24.50
C PHE A 566 -24.43 8.58 25.96
N SER A 567 -25.43 8.04 26.65
CA SER A 567 -25.31 7.62 28.06
C SER A 567 -24.63 6.26 28.22
N LYS A 568 -24.67 5.42 27.17
CA LYS A 568 -23.94 4.16 27.09
C LYS A 568 -23.34 4.03 25.70
N LEU A 569 -22.04 3.74 25.65
CA LEU A 569 -21.33 3.37 24.43
C LEU A 569 -20.40 2.23 24.79
N THR A 570 -20.70 1.03 24.28
CA THR A 570 -19.90 -0.17 24.51
C THR A 570 -19.64 -0.88 23.19
N ALA A 571 -18.42 -1.28 22.92
CA ALA A 571 -18.06 -2.13 21.78
C ALA A 571 -17.11 -3.24 22.24
N ASP A 572 -17.29 -4.45 21.74
CA ASP A 572 -16.50 -5.63 22.09
C ASP A 572 -16.12 -6.42 20.83
N THR A 573 -14.85 -6.76 20.67
CA THR A 573 -14.38 -7.68 19.64
C THR A 573 -13.02 -8.27 19.99
N ALA A 574 -12.81 -9.57 19.77
CA ALA A 574 -11.52 -10.24 20.00
C ALA A 574 -10.91 -10.04 21.41
N GLY A 575 -11.72 -9.80 22.45
CA GLY A 575 -11.24 -9.49 23.81
C GLY A 575 -10.84 -8.03 24.02
N PHE A 576 -11.01 -7.16 23.02
CA PHE A 576 -10.97 -5.72 23.16
C PHE A 576 -12.37 -5.20 23.49
N THR A 577 -12.50 -4.53 24.63
CA THR A 577 -13.77 -3.92 25.04
C THR A 577 -13.58 -2.42 25.21
N VAL A 578 -14.30 -1.60 24.45
CA VAL A 578 -14.36 -0.14 24.62
C VAL A 578 -15.63 0.21 25.35
N THR A 579 -15.53 1.03 26.39
CA THR A 579 -16.67 1.55 27.15
C THR A 579 -16.50 3.04 27.41
N ALA A 580 -17.53 3.85 27.22
CA ALA A 580 -17.53 5.23 27.69
C ALA A 580 -17.88 5.27 29.19
N ASP A 581 -16.96 5.75 30.02
CA ASP A 581 -17.17 5.85 31.47
C ASP A 581 -18.05 7.06 31.86
N ARG A 582 -18.21 8.03 30.93
CA ARG A 582 -19.04 9.22 31.09
C ARG A 582 -19.88 9.44 29.84
N PRO A 583 -21.08 10.06 29.97
CA PRO A 583 -21.90 10.39 28.81
C PRO A 583 -21.12 11.22 27.78
N VAL A 584 -21.20 10.86 26.51
CA VAL A 584 -20.54 11.57 25.41
C VAL A 584 -21.53 12.55 24.80
N THR A 585 -21.35 13.85 24.99
CA THR A 585 -22.17 14.85 24.30
C THR A 585 -21.71 15.01 22.85
N LEU A 586 -22.63 15.03 21.90
CA LEU A 586 -22.32 15.22 20.49
C LEU A 586 -23.31 16.21 19.87
N ALA A 587 -22.82 17.08 19.00
CA ALA A 587 -23.61 18.04 18.25
C ALA A 587 -23.23 17.98 16.77
N TYR A 588 -24.23 18.06 15.90
CA TYR A 588 -24.09 18.13 14.45
C TYR A 588 -24.98 19.24 13.88
N LEU A 589 -24.36 20.26 13.31
CA LEU A 589 -24.96 21.49 12.81
C LEU A 589 -24.62 21.61 11.31
N PRO A 590 -25.45 21.06 10.41
CA PRO A 590 -25.10 20.94 8.98
C PRO A 590 -24.86 22.31 8.31
N SER A 591 -25.64 23.32 8.68
CA SER A 591 -25.54 24.68 8.12
C SER A 591 -24.46 25.54 8.77
N ALA A 592 -23.71 25.01 9.75
CA ALA A 592 -22.67 25.76 10.41
C ALA A 592 -21.50 26.05 9.46
N VAL A 593 -21.08 27.31 9.43
CA VAL A 593 -19.88 27.79 8.73
C VAL A 593 -18.93 28.44 9.73
N ALA A 594 -17.65 28.55 9.38
CA ALA A 594 -16.65 29.20 10.23
C ALA A 594 -17.13 30.60 10.64
N PRO A 595 -17.10 30.97 11.94
CA PRO A 595 -16.35 30.34 13.03
C PRO A 595 -17.04 29.17 13.75
N GLN A 596 -18.32 28.87 13.49
CA GLN A 596 -19.05 27.77 14.13
C GLN A 596 -18.58 26.40 13.61
N TRP A 597 -18.76 25.36 14.42
CA TRP A 597 -18.33 23.99 14.10
C TRP A 597 -19.52 23.15 13.64
N GLN A 598 -19.33 22.40 12.55
CA GLN A 598 -20.37 21.51 12.00
C GLN A 598 -20.58 20.28 12.86
N TRP A 599 -19.53 19.76 13.49
CA TRP A 599 -19.66 18.69 14.47
C TRP A 599 -18.80 18.97 15.69
N GLN A 600 -19.29 18.55 16.85
CA GLN A 600 -18.61 18.70 18.13
C GLN A 600 -18.84 17.44 18.96
N VAL A 601 -17.79 16.96 19.62
CA VAL A 601 -17.78 15.87 20.58
C VAL A 601 -17.22 16.45 21.86
N GLY A 602 -18.02 16.40 22.93
CA GLY A 602 -17.62 16.90 24.24
C GLY A 602 -16.60 16.00 24.94
N GLN A 603 -16.19 16.44 26.12
CA GLN A 603 -15.22 15.71 26.93
C GLN A 603 -15.76 14.36 27.38
N THR A 604 -14.95 13.32 27.27
CA THR A 604 -15.31 11.98 27.76
C THR A 604 -14.09 11.19 28.21
N ALA A 605 -14.34 10.09 28.92
CA ALA A 605 -13.32 9.10 29.25
C ALA A 605 -13.74 7.75 28.64
N LEU A 606 -12.90 7.24 27.75
CA LEU A 606 -13.09 5.93 27.13
C LEU A 606 -12.19 4.92 27.83
N SER A 607 -12.77 3.93 28.47
CA SER A 607 -12.08 2.77 29.00
C SER A 607 -11.96 1.68 27.94
N LEU A 608 -10.74 1.41 27.48
CA LEU A 608 -10.39 0.28 26.63
C LEU A 608 -9.83 -0.84 27.50
N THR A 609 -10.46 -2.01 27.48
CA THR A 609 -9.94 -3.24 28.07
C THR A 609 -9.31 -4.06 26.95
N LEU A 610 -8.04 -4.44 27.12
CA LEU A 610 -7.27 -5.26 26.17
C LEU A 610 -7.50 -6.76 26.44
N PRO A 611 -7.18 -7.67 25.48
CA PRO A 611 -7.35 -9.11 25.66
C PRO A 611 -6.61 -9.69 26.88
N GLY A 612 -5.51 -9.05 27.32
CA GLY A 612 -4.77 -9.37 28.52
C GLY A 612 -5.40 -8.88 29.84
N LYS A 613 -6.63 -8.34 29.81
CA LYS A 613 -7.35 -7.69 30.93
C LYS A 613 -6.75 -6.37 31.43
N GLU A 614 -5.76 -5.84 30.73
CA GLU A 614 -5.22 -4.51 31.00
C GLU A 614 -6.26 -3.46 30.61
N ARG A 615 -6.51 -2.47 31.48
CA ARG A 615 -7.43 -1.37 31.22
C ARG A 615 -6.65 -0.09 30.97
N LEU A 616 -6.97 0.57 29.86
CA LEU A 616 -6.48 1.86 29.43
C LEU A 616 -7.64 2.86 29.52
N THR A 617 -7.41 4.02 30.11
CA THR A 617 -8.36 5.12 30.08
C THR A 617 -7.84 6.21 29.15
N LEU A 618 -8.60 6.50 28.10
CA LEU A 618 -8.39 7.62 27.20
C LEU A 618 -9.29 8.77 27.64
N ALA A 619 -8.69 9.80 28.23
CA ALA A 619 -9.37 11.03 28.60
C ALA A 619 -9.37 11.97 27.38
N HIS A 620 -10.47 11.94 26.63
CA HIS A 620 -10.72 12.81 25.49
C HIS A 620 -11.19 14.18 25.98
N GLN A 621 -10.43 15.24 25.67
CA GLN A 621 -10.72 16.61 26.10
C GLN A 621 -11.64 17.38 25.13
N GLY A 622 -12.16 16.68 24.12
CA GLY A 622 -13.09 17.20 23.14
C GLY A 622 -12.52 17.15 21.72
N SER A 623 -13.42 17.11 20.74
CA SER A 623 -13.07 17.25 19.34
C SER A 623 -14.16 17.98 18.60
N ARG A 624 -13.78 18.78 17.61
CA ARG A 624 -14.75 19.51 16.79
C ARG A 624 -14.19 19.71 15.40
N GLY A 625 -15.07 19.81 14.42
CA GLY A 625 -14.68 19.96 13.03
C GLY A 625 -15.80 20.39 12.11
N GLY A 626 -15.47 20.55 10.85
CA GLY A 626 -16.37 20.93 9.77
C GLY A 626 -15.58 21.36 8.53
N GLY A 627 -16.00 20.97 7.33
CA GLY A 627 -15.21 21.17 6.12
C GLY A 627 -13.77 20.63 6.25
N LYS A 628 -12.76 21.44 5.91
CA LYS A 628 -11.32 21.10 6.01
C LYS A 628 -10.67 21.50 7.35
N ARG A 629 -11.46 21.70 8.42
CA ARG A 629 -10.94 22.05 9.75
C ARG A 629 -11.37 21.08 10.84
N TRP A 630 -10.46 20.78 11.75
CA TRP A 630 -10.73 19.98 12.95
C TRP A 630 -9.77 20.36 14.06
N GLU A 631 -10.16 20.09 15.31
CA GLU A 631 -9.26 20.11 16.45
C GLU A 631 -9.64 18.99 17.42
N THR A 632 -8.62 18.48 18.12
CA THR A 632 -8.75 17.38 19.07
C THR A 632 -7.68 17.51 20.14
N ALA A 633 -8.09 17.31 21.38
CA ALA A 633 -7.19 17.24 22.51
C ALA A 633 -7.54 16.03 23.38
N GLY A 634 -6.54 15.49 24.05
CA GLY A 634 -6.74 14.38 24.96
C GLY A 634 -5.44 13.83 25.53
N GLN A 635 -5.63 12.85 26.39
CA GLN A 635 -4.53 12.08 26.95
C GLN A 635 -4.92 10.62 27.09
N ALA A 636 -3.94 9.73 26.99
CA ALA A 636 -4.09 8.32 27.28
C ALA A 636 -2.97 7.92 28.25
N ASP A 637 -3.37 7.53 29.45
CA ASP A 637 -2.43 7.17 30.51
C ASP A 637 -2.24 5.65 30.52
N ASN A 638 -0.99 5.18 30.66
CA ASN A 638 -0.68 3.75 30.74
C ASN A 638 -1.12 2.94 29.51
N LEU A 639 -0.87 3.45 28.30
CA LEU A 639 -1.00 2.67 27.07
C LEU A 639 0.04 1.55 27.06
N VAL A 640 -0.38 0.33 27.39
CA VAL A 640 0.49 -0.85 27.37
C VAL A 640 0.59 -1.38 25.95
N ILE A 641 1.79 -1.32 25.38
CA ILE A 641 2.09 -1.94 24.09
C ILE A 641 2.74 -3.28 24.34
N THR A 642 2.02 -4.36 23.99
CA THR A 642 2.55 -5.72 23.96
C THR A 642 2.93 -6.13 22.55
N ALA A 643 3.88 -7.06 22.41
CA ALA A 643 4.25 -7.59 21.09
C ALA A 643 3.07 -8.27 20.36
N ALA A 644 2.15 -8.90 21.09
CA ALA A 644 0.94 -9.50 20.52
C ALA A 644 -0.01 -8.43 19.97
N MET A 645 -0.26 -7.37 20.74
CA MET A 645 -1.08 -6.23 20.31
C MET A 645 -0.45 -5.53 19.09
N ALA A 646 0.86 -5.26 19.13
CA ALA A 646 1.57 -4.62 18.02
C ALA A 646 1.45 -5.43 16.73
N ARG A 647 1.60 -6.77 16.77
CA ARG A 647 1.40 -7.62 15.60
C ARG A 647 -0.03 -7.61 15.08
N GLN A 648 -1.02 -7.63 15.98
CA GLN A 648 -2.44 -7.59 15.59
C GLN A 648 -2.81 -6.25 14.96
N VAL A 649 -2.34 -5.13 15.52
CA VAL A 649 -2.55 -3.78 14.97
C VAL A 649 -1.83 -3.63 13.63
N ILE A 650 -0.56 -4.03 13.53
CA ILE A 650 0.19 -4.01 12.26
C ILE A 650 -0.53 -4.88 11.22
N GLY A 651 -1.00 -6.08 11.58
CA GLY A 651 -1.74 -6.93 10.64
C GLY A 651 -3.11 -6.41 10.22
N ALA A 652 -3.72 -5.54 11.01
CA ALA A 652 -4.97 -4.88 10.65
C ALA A 652 -4.74 -3.66 9.74
N VAL A 653 -3.63 -2.92 9.93
CA VAL A 653 -3.32 -1.68 9.19
C VAL A 653 -2.52 -1.95 7.92
N ASP A 654 -1.57 -2.88 7.97
CA ASP A 654 -0.68 -3.29 6.88
C ASP A 654 -0.51 -4.83 6.88
N PRO A 655 -1.41 -5.54 6.17
CA PRO A 655 -1.37 -6.99 6.06
C PRO A 655 -0.07 -7.53 5.45
N GLU A 656 0.58 -6.75 4.57
CA GLU A 656 1.85 -7.15 3.94
C GLU A 656 3.00 -7.09 4.95
N ALA A 657 3.08 -6.04 5.77
CA ALA A 657 4.04 -5.95 6.86
C ALA A 657 3.88 -7.11 7.86
N ALA A 658 2.64 -7.46 8.23
CA ALA A 658 2.39 -8.58 9.13
C ALA A 658 2.80 -9.95 8.54
N SER A 659 2.64 -10.14 7.22
CA SER A 659 3.09 -11.37 6.55
C SER A 659 4.61 -11.56 6.59
N LYS A 660 5.37 -10.45 6.64
CA LYS A 660 6.83 -10.44 6.80
C LYS A 660 7.26 -10.69 8.26
N LEU A 661 6.49 -10.21 9.23
CA LEU A 661 6.71 -10.43 10.67
C LEU A 661 6.43 -11.88 11.14
N GLY A 662 5.63 -12.65 10.40
CA GLY A 662 5.21 -14.01 10.78
C GLY A 662 6.17 -15.15 10.41
N LYS A 663 7.22 -14.91 9.61
CA LYS A 663 8.18 -15.94 9.16
C LYS A 663 9.42 -16.02 10.05
N GLY A 664 9.24 -16.14 11.37
CA GLY A 664 10.33 -16.47 12.29
C GLY A 664 10.41 -17.99 12.52
N PRO A 665 11.62 -18.59 12.63
CA PRO A 665 11.77 -20.04 12.84
C PRO A 665 11.13 -20.49 14.16
N SER A 666 10.52 -21.69 14.14
CA SER A 666 9.95 -22.37 15.31
C SER A 666 10.98 -22.48 16.42
N ARG A 667 10.66 -21.92 17.60
CA ARG A 667 11.60 -21.81 18.73
C ARG A 667 11.54 -23.04 19.65
N VAL A 668 12.70 -23.63 19.90
CA VAL A 668 12.98 -24.57 21.00
C VAL A 668 14.00 -23.87 21.92
N ASN A 669 13.56 -22.89 22.72
CA ASN A 669 14.15 -22.48 24.01
C ASN A 669 13.49 -21.22 24.60
N ALA A 670 13.69 -21.05 25.91
CA ALA A 670 12.89 -20.30 26.89
C ALA A 670 12.26 -18.97 26.41
N MET A 671 10.92 -18.99 26.38
CA MET A 671 10.10 -17.80 26.20
C MET A 671 10.26 -16.89 27.43
N ILE A 672 10.91 -15.74 27.26
CA ILE A 672 10.80 -14.64 28.24
C ILE A 672 9.29 -14.42 28.48
N PRO A 673 8.80 -14.48 29.74
CA PRO A 673 7.37 -14.36 30.06
C PRO A 673 6.76 -13.13 29.39
N GLU A 674 5.54 -13.24 28.84
CA GLU A 674 4.88 -12.13 28.12
C GLU A 674 4.82 -10.82 28.92
N GLY A 675 4.72 -10.92 30.25
CA GLY A 675 4.73 -9.76 31.15
C GLY A 675 6.02 -8.91 31.13
N GLN A 676 7.13 -9.45 30.62
CA GLN A 676 8.39 -8.71 30.44
C GLN A 676 8.54 -8.10 29.04
N ARG A 677 7.55 -8.25 28.15
CA ARG A 677 7.52 -7.71 26.78
C ARG A 677 6.52 -6.56 26.62
N ARG A 678 6.44 -5.73 27.66
CA ARG A 678 5.51 -4.61 27.73
C ARG A 678 6.27 -3.30 27.90
N ILE A 679 5.79 -2.27 27.23
CA ILE A 679 6.13 -0.88 27.53
C ILE A 679 4.82 -0.12 27.75
N ALA A 680 4.73 0.59 28.88
CA ALA A 680 3.61 1.47 29.18
C ALA A 680 3.99 2.90 28.81
N LEU A 681 3.17 3.54 27.99
CA LEU A 681 3.37 4.90 27.51
C LEU A 681 2.24 5.81 27.98
N ASP A 682 2.56 7.04 28.37
CA ASP A 682 1.60 8.12 28.53
C ASP A 682 1.63 8.97 27.24
N LEU A 683 0.45 9.25 26.69
CA LEU A 683 0.25 10.03 25.47
C LEU A 683 -0.54 11.29 25.81
N LEU A 684 -0.08 12.44 25.34
CA LEU A 684 -0.75 13.74 25.46
C LEU A 684 -0.80 14.38 24.08
N TRP A 685 -1.96 14.87 23.64
CA TRP A 685 -2.07 15.60 22.39
C TRP A 685 -3.03 16.78 22.49
N ASP A 686 -2.70 17.84 21.76
CA ASP A 686 -3.56 18.98 21.47
C ASP A 686 -3.22 19.42 20.04
N LEU A 687 -4.06 19.03 19.10
CA LEU A 687 -3.83 19.17 17.67
C LEU A 687 -5.00 19.90 17.02
N LYS A 688 -4.68 20.82 16.12
CA LYS A 688 -5.63 21.56 15.29
C LYS A 688 -5.20 21.51 13.84
N PHE A 689 -6.19 21.54 12.97
CA PHE A 689 -6.03 21.51 11.53
C PHE A 689 -7.01 22.48 10.88
N ASP A 690 -6.50 23.36 10.02
CA ASP A 690 -7.28 24.34 9.26
C ASP A 690 -6.88 24.37 7.77
N GLY A 691 -6.37 23.24 7.26
CA GLY A 691 -5.55 23.17 6.05
C GLY A 691 -4.05 23.11 6.35
N ARG A 692 -3.67 23.27 7.64
CA ARG A 692 -2.31 23.20 8.17
C ARG A 692 -2.35 22.56 9.54
N LEU A 693 -1.34 21.78 9.90
CA LEU A 693 -1.26 21.13 11.20
C LEU A 693 -0.64 22.07 12.23
N GLY A 694 -1.33 22.30 13.33
CA GLY A 694 -0.81 23.04 14.48
C GLY A 694 -1.03 22.28 15.77
N GLY A 695 -0.18 22.50 16.78
CA GLY A 695 -0.37 21.93 18.11
C GLY A 695 0.84 21.16 18.62
N LYS A 696 0.62 20.35 19.66
CA LYS A 696 1.67 19.59 20.35
C LYS A 696 1.23 18.17 20.63
N ALA A 697 2.18 17.24 20.60
CA ALA A 697 2.01 15.88 21.05
C ALA A 697 3.21 15.47 21.90
N ARG A 698 2.97 14.69 22.95
CA ARG A 698 4.01 14.16 23.83
C ARG A 698 3.77 12.69 24.09
N ILE A 699 4.82 11.90 23.93
CA ILE A 699 4.86 10.48 24.24
C ILE A 699 5.93 10.29 25.31
N ALA A 700 5.56 9.75 26.47
CA ALA A 700 6.50 9.49 27.55
C ALA A 700 6.39 8.04 28.02
N ARG A 701 7.51 7.39 28.29
CA ARG A 701 7.51 6.10 28.97
C ARG A 701 7.08 6.29 30.42
N ARG A 702 6.07 5.51 30.81
CA ARG A 702 5.61 5.35 32.19
C ARG A 702 6.37 4.22 32.90
N ASP A 703 6.39 3.03 32.30
CA ASP A 703 7.04 1.83 32.82
C ASP A 703 7.33 0.81 31.70
N GLY A 704 7.94 -0.34 32.02
CA GLY A 704 8.26 -1.41 31.07
C GLY A 704 9.55 -1.14 30.30
N ASP A 705 9.88 -1.93 29.30
CA ASP A 705 11.17 -1.77 28.61
C ASP A 705 11.01 -1.91 27.10
N LEU A 706 11.91 -1.26 26.37
CA LEU A 706 12.08 -1.55 24.96
C LEU A 706 12.98 -2.78 24.83
N LEU A 707 12.52 -3.77 24.08
CA LEU A 707 13.27 -4.98 23.80
C LEU A 707 13.90 -4.87 22.42
N ILE A 708 15.20 -5.11 22.33
CA ILE A 708 15.86 -5.29 21.04
C ILE A 708 15.46 -6.66 20.49
N PRO A 709 15.03 -6.75 19.21
CA PRO A 709 14.78 -8.04 18.55
C PRO A 709 16.04 -8.91 18.59
N GLY A 710 15.96 -10.03 19.30
CA GLY A 710 17.03 -11.02 19.46
C GLY A 710 16.46 -12.36 19.96
N ASP A 711 17.28 -13.41 20.02
CA ASP A 711 16.89 -14.68 20.65
C ASP A 711 17.96 -15.12 21.66
N PRO A 712 17.77 -14.86 22.96
CA PRO A 712 16.60 -14.22 23.59
C PRO A 712 16.50 -12.70 23.33
N PRO A 713 15.29 -12.09 23.40
CA PRO A 713 15.12 -10.63 23.34
C PRO A 713 15.84 -9.93 24.49
N ILE A 714 16.53 -8.82 24.21
CA ILE A 714 17.41 -8.17 25.20
C ILE A 714 16.82 -6.82 25.65
N PRO A 715 16.60 -6.62 26.97
CA PRO A 715 16.09 -5.37 27.51
C PRO A 715 17.11 -4.24 27.38
N LEU A 716 16.66 -3.10 26.86
CA LEU A 716 17.45 -1.86 26.77
C LEU A 716 17.71 -1.23 28.14
N GLY A 717 16.91 -1.58 29.15
CA GLY A 717 16.94 -0.97 30.46
C GLY A 717 16.52 0.50 30.40
N VAL A 718 15.48 0.84 29.65
CA VAL A 718 15.04 2.23 29.46
C VAL A 718 14.65 2.85 30.81
N LYS A 719 15.36 3.90 31.21
CA LYS A 719 15.09 4.71 32.41
C LYS A 719 14.15 5.87 32.08
N ALA A 720 14.39 6.54 30.96
CA ALA A 720 13.56 7.62 30.47
C ALA A 720 13.45 7.54 28.94
N LEU A 721 12.25 7.76 28.42
CA LEU A 721 11.99 7.93 27.00
C LEU A 721 10.90 8.99 26.88
N VAL A 722 11.23 10.14 26.30
CA VAL A 722 10.28 11.23 26.05
C VAL A 722 10.47 11.71 24.63
N LEU A 723 9.38 11.75 23.87
CA LEU A 723 9.29 12.35 22.55
C LEU A 723 8.26 13.49 22.60
N ASP A 724 8.73 14.72 22.42
CA ASP A 724 7.90 15.91 22.28
C ASP A 724 7.88 16.33 20.80
N VAL A 725 6.69 16.52 20.23
CA VAL A 725 6.49 16.96 18.85
C VAL A 725 5.64 18.22 18.86
N THR A 726 6.09 19.28 18.19
CA THR A 726 5.35 20.53 18.03
C THR A 726 5.16 20.81 16.54
N ALA A 727 3.91 20.97 16.12
CA ALA A 727 3.55 21.41 14.77
C ALA A 727 3.22 22.90 14.78
N THR A 728 3.91 23.68 13.96
CA THR A 728 3.72 25.12 13.82
C THR A 728 3.35 25.44 12.37
N PRO A 729 2.14 25.96 12.08
CA PRO A 729 1.77 26.37 10.73
C PRO A 729 2.72 27.45 10.18
N THR A 730 3.21 27.28 8.95
CA THR A 730 4.20 28.19 8.34
C THR A 730 3.74 28.88 7.06
N SER A 731 2.91 28.22 6.24
CA SER A 731 2.38 28.79 4.99
C SER A 731 0.86 28.57 4.88
N ALA A 732 0.27 28.62 3.68
CA ALA A 732 -1.15 28.32 3.45
C ALA A 732 -1.49 26.81 3.56
N ASN A 733 -0.54 25.93 3.26
CA ASN A 733 -0.72 24.47 3.27
C ASN A 733 0.47 23.72 3.87
N ALA A 734 1.36 24.39 4.61
CA ALA A 734 2.54 23.77 5.22
C ALA A 734 2.65 24.07 6.72
N SER A 735 3.33 23.18 7.43
CA SER A 735 3.59 23.26 8.86
C SER A 735 4.99 22.75 9.18
N ARG A 736 5.73 23.47 10.01
CA ARG A 736 7.02 23.00 10.55
C ARG A 736 6.75 22.04 11.70
N LEU A 737 7.34 20.86 11.65
CA LEU A 737 7.35 19.87 12.72
C LEU A 737 8.70 19.95 13.44
N ASP A 738 8.69 20.30 14.71
CA ASP A 738 9.85 20.26 15.59
C ASP A 738 9.69 19.07 16.55
N ALA A 739 10.66 18.17 16.57
CA ALA A 739 10.67 16.97 17.43
C ALA A 739 11.88 17.01 18.38
N LYS A 740 11.66 16.63 19.64
CA LYS A 740 12.72 16.45 20.64
C LYS A 740 12.59 15.07 21.27
N ILE A 741 13.67 14.30 21.24
CA ILE A 741 13.75 12.97 21.87
C ILE A 741 14.78 13.00 22.99
N ASN A 742 14.43 12.45 24.14
CA ASN A 742 15.37 12.17 25.24
C ASN A 742 15.23 10.69 25.61
N LEU A 743 16.31 9.93 25.46
CA LEU A 743 16.41 8.52 25.78
C LEU A 743 17.54 8.31 26.80
N ALA A 744 17.22 7.74 27.95
CA ALA A 744 18.20 7.32 28.94
C ALA A 744 18.02 5.83 29.22
N THR A 745 19.12 5.09 29.24
CA THR A 745 19.14 3.65 29.48
C THR A 745 19.98 3.31 30.70
N ALA A 746 19.81 2.10 31.24
CA ALA A 746 20.56 1.63 32.38
C ALA A 746 22.02 1.31 32.04
N LYS A 747 22.27 0.80 30.82
CA LYS A 747 23.59 0.29 30.40
C LYS A 747 24.23 1.06 29.24
N MET A 748 23.44 1.59 28.30
CA MET A 748 23.99 2.21 27.10
C MET A 748 24.36 3.69 27.30
N GLY A 749 23.72 4.39 28.24
CA GLY A 749 23.91 5.83 28.46
C GLY A 749 22.70 6.67 28.01
N THR A 750 22.96 7.90 27.57
CA THR A 750 21.93 8.89 27.21
C THR A 750 22.05 9.35 25.76
N VAL A 751 20.91 9.49 25.08
CA VAL A 751 20.80 10.00 23.72
C VAL A 751 19.74 11.09 23.72
N ASN A 752 20.13 12.30 23.36
CA ASN A 752 19.25 13.44 23.17
C ASN A 752 19.28 13.83 21.70
N GLY A 753 18.13 14.13 21.12
CA GLY A 753 18.06 14.55 19.73
C GLY A 753 16.98 15.59 19.51
N THR A 754 17.20 16.47 18.55
CA THR A 754 16.19 17.40 18.05
C THR A 754 16.14 17.34 16.53
N GLY A 755 14.94 17.36 15.95
CA GLY A 755 14.76 17.37 14.50
C GLY A 755 13.72 18.41 14.08
N SER A 756 13.89 18.97 12.89
CA SER A 756 12.91 19.85 12.26
C SER A 756 12.62 19.40 10.84
N ALA A 757 11.35 19.32 10.46
CA ALA A 757 10.90 18.98 9.12
C ALA A 757 9.73 19.87 8.69
N VAL A 758 9.42 19.92 7.39
CA VAL A 758 8.24 20.60 6.86
C VAL A 758 7.23 19.56 6.40
N LEU A 759 6.00 19.66 6.91
CA LEU A 759 4.84 18.90 6.48
C LEU A 759 4.04 19.76 5.49
N VAL A 760 3.65 19.19 4.35
CA VAL A 760 2.78 19.84 3.35
C VAL A 760 1.48 19.05 3.21
N VAL A 761 0.39 19.79 3.01
CA VAL A 761 -0.95 19.27 2.77
C VAL A 761 -1.31 19.44 1.30
N ASP A 762 -1.72 18.36 0.64
CA ASP A 762 -2.16 18.38 -0.75
C ASP A 762 -3.62 18.86 -0.91
N ALA A 763 -4.07 19.02 -2.17
CA ALA A 763 -5.43 19.50 -2.46
C ALA A 763 -6.55 18.55 -1.97
N LYS A 764 -6.25 17.25 -1.84
CA LYS A 764 -7.15 16.18 -1.36
C LYS A 764 -7.11 16.03 0.17
N GLY A 765 -6.26 16.78 0.88
CA GLY A 765 -6.09 16.72 2.33
C GLY A 765 -5.06 15.68 2.81
N GLY A 766 -4.29 15.08 1.91
CA GLY A 766 -3.17 14.20 2.24
C GLY A 766 -2.03 14.99 2.88
N MET A 767 -1.41 14.43 3.94
CA MET A 767 -0.29 15.02 4.65
C MET A 767 0.98 14.23 4.37
N ALA A 768 2.03 14.90 3.90
CA ALA A 768 3.34 14.30 3.68
C ALA A 768 4.46 15.27 4.06
N LEU A 769 5.63 14.74 4.41
CA LEU A 769 6.82 15.56 4.55
C LEU A 769 7.21 16.11 3.17
N ASP A 770 7.54 17.40 3.09
CA ASP A 770 7.97 18.02 1.84
C ASP A 770 9.34 17.49 1.44
N GLU A 771 9.38 16.72 0.36
CA GLU A 771 10.60 16.09 -0.12
C GLU A 771 11.67 17.09 -0.58
N ARG A 772 11.28 18.34 -0.86
CA ARG A 772 12.17 19.41 -1.33
C ARG A 772 12.69 20.30 -0.20
N GLN A 773 12.07 20.24 0.98
CA GLN A 773 12.50 21.06 2.12
C GLN A 773 13.60 20.35 2.92
N PRO A 774 14.56 21.09 3.49
CA PRO A 774 15.62 20.49 4.27
C PRO A 774 15.07 19.97 5.61
N LEU A 775 15.24 18.68 5.84
CA LEU A 775 15.25 18.10 7.18
C LEU A 775 16.53 18.51 7.89
N ARG A 776 16.42 18.90 9.16
CA ARG A 776 17.58 19.11 10.04
C ARG A 776 17.43 18.22 11.26
N ALA A 777 18.52 17.61 11.69
CA ALA A 777 18.59 16.78 12.88
C ALA A 777 19.88 17.06 13.64
N LYS A 778 19.79 17.13 14.96
CA LYS A 778 20.92 17.21 15.88
C LYS A 778 20.81 16.06 16.87
N LEU A 779 21.93 15.40 17.12
CA LEU A 779 22.04 14.23 17.99
C LEU A 779 23.23 14.40 18.92
N ASP A 780 22.96 14.36 20.22
CA ASP A 780 23.94 14.33 21.30
C ASP A 780 23.83 12.97 22.00
N ALA A 781 24.84 12.13 21.85
CA ALA A 781 24.91 10.81 22.46
C ALA A 781 26.10 10.72 23.41
N ASP A 782 25.84 10.33 24.66
CA ASP A 782 26.83 9.96 25.66
C ASP A 782 26.63 8.48 26.01
N ILE A 783 27.39 7.63 25.33
CA ILE A 783 27.33 6.18 25.44
C ILE A 783 28.34 5.73 26.48
N ALA A 784 27.85 5.16 27.59
CA ALA A 784 28.69 4.75 28.71
C ALA A 784 29.50 3.49 28.40
N ASP A 785 28.93 2.54 27.66
CA ASP A 785 29.60 1.32 27.21
C ASP A 785 29.00 0.85 25.87
N LEU A 786 29.84 0.50 24.90
CA LEU A 786 29.47 -0.10 23.61
C LEU A 786 29.17 -1.60 23.68
N ALA A 787 29.15 -2.23 24.87
CA ALA A 787 28.79 -3.64 25.06
C ALA A 787 27.50 -4.07 24.33
N TRP A 788 26.55 -3.15 24.16
CA TRP A 788 25.29 -3.38 23.43
C TRP A 788 25.48 -3.58 21.91
N ILE A 789 26.61 -3.17 21.33
CA ILE A 789 26.92 -3.41 19.91
C ILE A 789 27.12 -4.91 19.65
N GLY A 790 27.59 -5.67 20.64
CA GLY A 790 27.74 -7.14 20.55
C GLY A 790 26.46 -7.86 20.12
N LEU A 791 25.29 -7.24 20.33
CA LEU A 791 23.99 -7.73 19.85
C LEU A 791 23.88 -7.85 18.32
N PHE A 792 24.68 -7.09 17.59
CA PHE A 792 24.65 -7.03 16.12
C PHE A 792 25.85 -7.73 15.47
N VAL A 793 26.96 -7.91 16.20
CA VAL A 793 28.21 -8.49 15.68
C VAL A 793 28.35 -9.99 15.98
N GLY A 794 27.48 -10.56 16.82
CA GLY A 794 27.43 -11.98 17.18
C GLY A 794 28.37 -12.38 18.31
N ASP A 795 28.19 -13.60 18.83
CA ASP A 795 28.87 -14.08 20.06
C ASP A 795 30.40 -14.22 19.94
N SER A 796 30.95 -14.20 18.73
CA SER A 796 32.40 -14.32 18.51
C SER A 796 33.15 -13.01 18.72
N MET A 797 32.48 -11.86 18.74
CA MET A 797 33.11 -10.54 18.81
C MET A 797 32.47 -9.67 19.90
N GLU A 798 33.24 -9.31 20.90
CA GLU A 798 32.84 -8.40 21.96
C GLU A 798 33.39 -6.99 21.70
N VAL A 799 32.51 -5.99 21.72
CA VAL A 799 32.84 -4.58 21.55
C VAL A 799 32.44 -3.84 22.81
N GLY A 800 33.28 -2.94 23.34
CA GLY A 800 32.96 -2.15 24.53
C GLY A 800 33.72 -0.83 24.59
N GLY A 801 33.45 -0.04 25.63
CA GLY A 801 34.07 1.28 25.86
C GLY A 801 33.09 2.44 25.72
N ALA A 802 33.50 3.65 26.10
CA ALA A 802 32.63 4.82 26.10
C ALA A 802 32.74 5.60 24.79
N VAL A 803 31.62 6.13 24.29
CA VAL A 803 31.57 6.98 23.08
C VAL A 803 30.73 8.22 23.32
N LYS A 804 31.30 9.38 23.01
CA LYS A 804 30.58 10.65 22.95
C LYS A 804 30.48 11.11 21.50
N ALA A 805 29.27 11.37 21.05
CA ALA A 805 29.00 11.86 19.70
C ALA A 805 28.13 13.11 19.76
N ASN A 806 28.52 14.15 19.03
CA ASN A 806 27.71 15.34 18.76
C ASN A 806 27.66 15.51 17.25
N LEU A 807 26.48 15.24 16.69
CA LEU A 807 26.25 15.12 15.25
C LEU A 807 25.11 16.06 14.84
N GLU A 808 25.29 16.74 13.72
CA GLU A 808 24.28 17.56 13.04
C GLU A 808 24.17 17.10 11.60
N ALA A 809 22.95 16.78 11.16
CA ALA A 809 22.65 16.31 9.81
C ALA A 809 21.59 17.21 9.18
N GLN A 810 21.77 17.51 7.90
CA GLN A 810 20.78 18.22 7.09
C GLN A 810 20.75 17.67 5.66
N GLY A 811 19.56 17.57 5.09
CA GLY A 811 19.34 17.04 3.75
C GLY A 811 17.87 17.13 3.34
N THR A 812 17.56 16.79 2.10
CA THR A 812 16.16 16.71 1.62
C THR A 812 15.81 15.24 1.36
N LEU A 813 14.53 14.86 1.44
CA LEU A 813 14.14 13.45 1.22
C LEU A 813 14.40 13.00 -0.23
N ALA A 814 14.35 13.93 -1.19
CA ALA A 814 14.68 13.67 -2.60
C ALA A 814 16.17 13.87 -2.96
N GLY A 815 17.01 14.29 -2.01
CA GLY A 815 18.37 14.79 -2.28
C GLY A 815 19.47 14.17 -1.42
N LYS A 816 20.68 14.73 -1.56
CA LYS A 816 21.86 14.28 -0.81
C LYS A 816 21.83 14.80 0.62
N TRP A 817 22.25 13.95 1.56
CA TRP A 817 22.41 14.30 2.96
C TRP A 817 23.83 14.80 3.22
N SER A 818 23.94 15.78 4.12
CA SER A 818 25.20 16.25 4.67
C SER A 818 25.15 16.14 6.19
N ALA A 819 26.20 15.59 6.78
CA ALA A 819 26.33 15.46 8.22
C ALA A 819 27.67 16.03 8.66
N THR A 820 27.68 16.67 9.81
CA THR A 820 28.87 17.25 10.44
C THR A 820 28.84 16.91 11.92
N GLY A 821 30.01 16.76 12.54
CA GLY A 821 30.05 16.44 13.96
C GLY A 821 31.31 15.72 14.37
N THR A 822 31.45 15.48 15.67
CA THR A 822 32.61 14.78 16.24
C THR A 822 32.17 13.53 17.00
N ILE A 823 32.98 12.50 16.90
CA ILE A 823 32.83 11.22 17.58
C ILE A 823 34.14 10.97 18.33
N ARG A 824 34.06 10.88 19.66
CA ARG A 824 35.19 10.55 20.53
C ARG A 824 34.89 9.26 21.28
N GLY A 825 35.85 8.36 21.31
CA GLY A 825 35.75 7.12 22.07
C GLY A 825 36.93 6.92 22.99
N GLU A 826 36.68 6.38 24.17
CA GLU A 826 37.68 6.10 25.20
C GLU A 826 37.47 4.71 25.79
N LYS A 827 38.56 4.09 26.26
CA LYS A 827 38.55 2.72 26.80
C LYS A 827 37.89 1.71 25.84
N LEU A 828 38.07 1.94 24.53
CA LEU A 828 37.50 1.08 23.51
C LEU A 828 38.14 -0.29 23.60
N ARG A 829 37.32 -1.33 23.43
CA ARG A 829 37.79 -2.71 23.41
C ARG A 829 37.09 -3.50 22.33
N VAL A 830 37.84 -4.32 21.63
CA VAL A 830 37.38 -5.25 20.61
C VAL A 830 38.07 -6.58 20.86
N VAL A 831 37.30 -7.60 21.23
CA VAL A 831 37.81 -8.91 21.66
C VAL A 831 37.15 -9.98 20.81
N ARG A 832 37.95 -10.77 20.11
CA ARG A 832 37.53 -11.96 19.37
C ARG A 832 38.31 -13.16 19.90
N ILE A 833 37.66 -13.93 20.75
CA ILE A 833 38.32 -14.94 21.59
C ILE A 833 38.89 -16.06 20.73
N ASP A 834 38.10 -16.59 19.79
CA ASP A 834 38.48 -17.73 18.95
C ASP A 834 39.72 -17.45 18.10
N ASP A 835 39.87 -16.20 17.67
CA ASP A 835 40.98 -15.76 16.80
C ASP A 835 42.14 -15.12 17.58
N GLY A 836 42.06 -15.05 18.92
CA GLY A 836 43.10 -14.46 19.77
C GLY A 836 43.31 -12.94 19.63
N VAL A 837 42.44 -12.25 18.88
CA VAL A 837 42.50 -10.79 18.68
C VAL A 837 41.88 -10.11 19.89
N ARG A 838 42.67 -9.33 20.63
CA ARG A 838 42.12 -8.45 21.67
C ARG A 838 42.79 -7.08 21.60
N LEU A 839 42.01 -6.09 21.22
CA LEU A 839 42.33 -4.67 21.21
C LEU A 839 41.67 -4.07 22.45
N ILE A 840 42.43 -3.44 23.34
CA ILE A 840 41.95 -2.95 24.63
C ILE A 840 42.55 -1.56 24.86
N ASP A 841 41.87 -0.71 25.65
CA ASP A 841 42.28 0.65 25.98
C ASP A 841 42.46 1.56 24.75
N GLY A 842 41.59 1.36 23.75
CA GLY A 842 41.59 2.15 22.54
C GLY A 842 41.02 3.55 22.72
N THR A 843 41.54 4.49 21.95
CA THR A 843 41.01 5.85 21.80
C THR A 843 40.60 6.11 20.36
N LEU A 844 39.43 6.72 20.18
CA LEU A 844 38.88 7.09 18.87
C LEU A 844 38.69 8.60 18.79
N SER A 845 39.14 9.20 17.71
CA SER A 845 38.76 10.52 17.24
C SER A 845 38.33 10.40 15.78
N ALA A 846 37.07 10.72 15.51
CA ALA A 846 36.52 10.77 14.17
C ALA A 846 35.58 11.97 14.03
N ARG A 847 35.35 12.40 12.80
CA ARG A 847 34.42 13.48 12.48
C ARG A 847 33.61 13.14 11.23
N LEU A 848 32.37 13.61 11.19
CA LEU A 848 31.58 13.62 9.96
C LEU A 848 31.82 14.92 9.19
N ASP A 849 31.96 14.80 7.89
CA ASP A 849 32.17 15.91 6.95
C ASP A 849 31.38 15.62 5.65
N GLY A 850 30.15 16.12 5.59
CA GLY A 850 29.23 15.83 4.50
C GLY A 850 28.76 14.38 4.52
N ASP A 851 29.10 13.61 3.50
CA ASP A 851 28.81 12.18 3.37
C ASP A 851 29.99 11.28 3.81
N ARG A 852 31.08 11.89 4.32
CA ARG A 852 32.30 11.19 4.72
C ARG A 852 32.45 11.14 6.23
N LEU A 853 32.73 9.95 6.75
CA LEU A 853 33.31 9.75 8.06
C LEU A 853 34.83 9.82 7.93
N VAL A 854 35.44 10.87 8.47
CA VAL A 854 36.90 11.01 8.54
C VAL A 854 37.37 10.44 9.88
N LEU A 855 38.20 9.41 9.82
CA LEU A 855 38.84 8.79 10.96
C LEU A 855 40.20 9.45 11.22
N ASP A 856 40.26 10.40 12.15
CA ASP A 856 41.49 11.13 12.48
C ASP A 856 42.50 10.24 13.22
N SER A 857 42.01 9.38 14.12
CA SER A 857 42.80 8.35 14.81
C SER A 857 41.89 7.33 15.51
N LEU A 858 42.07 6.04 15.22
CA LEU A 858 41.67 4.94 16.10
C LEU A 858 42.93 4.21 16.54
N ARG A 859 43.34 4.44 17.79
CA ARG A 859 44.61 3.95 18.32
C ARG A 859 44.39 2.98 19.47
N PHE A 860 45.06 1.83 19.41
CA PHE A 860 45.15 0.86 20.48
C PHE A 860 46.61 0.72 20.94
N PRO A 861 46.90 0.86 22.23
CA PRO A 861 48.24 0.63 22.76
C PRO A 861 48.60 -0.87 22.71
N ALA A 862 49.88 -1.18 22.53
CA ALA A 862 50.38 -2.53 22.66
C ALA A 862 50.32 -2.98 24.13
N SER A 863 49.44 -3.94 24.43
CA SER A 863 49.37 -4.60 25.74
C SER A 863 49.94 -6.02 25.65
N LEU A 864 50.92 -6.33 26.49
CA LEU A 864 51.45 -7.68 26.64
C LEU A 864 50.58 -8.45 27.64
N ARG A 865 49.84 -9.45 27.15
CA ARG A 865 48.83 -10.19 27.90
C ARG A 865 49.23 -11.63 28.19
N VAL A 866 49.93 -12.25 27.23
CA VAL A 866 50.45 -13.61 27.37
C VAL A 866 51.96 -13.55 27.18
N MET A 867 52.69 -14.06 28.16
CA MET A 867 54.14 -14.17 28.08
C MET A 867 54.49 -15.40 27.21
N PRO A 868 55.33 -15.28 26.17
CA PRO A 868 55.78 -16.43 25.39
C PRO A 868 56.58 -17.39 26.28
N ALA A 869 56.42 -18.69 26.04
CA ALA A 869 57.17 -19.72 26.76
C ALA A 869 58.65 -19.76 26.31
N GLU A 870 58.90 -19.42 25.04
CA GLU A 870 60.26 -19.38 24.48
C GLU A 870 61.09 -18.24 25.07
N TRP A 871 62.27 -18.61 25.58
CA TRP A 871 63.06 -17.77 26.45
C TRP A 871 63.68 -16.56 25.74
N ARG A 872 64.15 -16.68 24.47
CA ARG A 872 64.79 -15.55 23.74
C ARG A 872 63.79 -14.44 23.47
N THR A 873 62.59 -14.82 23.04
CA THR A 873 61.48 -13.90 22.79
C THR A 873 61.03 -13.26 24.09
N LYS A 874 60.86 -14.07 25.15
CA LYS A 874 60.49 -13.60 26.49
C LYS A 874 61.50 -12.61 27.06
N GLU A 875 62.78 -12.89 26.96
CA GLU A 875 63.85 -12.01 27.41
C GLU A 875 63.82 -10.68 26.64
N TRP A 876 63.78 -10.73 25.31
CA TRP A 876 63.76 -9.53 24.47
C TRP A 876 62.58 -8.61 24.80
N ILE A 877 61.37 -9.15 24.92
CA ILE A 877 60.17 -8.32 25.18
C ILE A 877 60.10 -7.78 26.61
N THR A 878 60.79 -8.42 27.57
CA THR A 878 60.77 -8.01 28.97
C THR A 878 61.83 -6.97 29.27
N THR A 879 63.08 -7.20 28.82
CA THR A 879 64.25 -6.39 29.19
C THR A 879 64.56 -5.26 28.22
N ASN A 880 64.23 -5.38 26.93
CA ASN A 880 64.66 -4.39 25.95
C ASN A 880 63.71 -3.17 25.87
N PRO A 881 64.21 -1.93 26.02
CA PRO A 881 63.41 -0.72 25.79
C PRO A 881 62.81 -0.63 24.38
N GLU A 882 63.51 -1.15 23.37
CA GLU A 882 63.03 -1.24 21.99
C GLU A 882 61.84 -2.19 21.82
N ALA A 883 61.49 -3.01 22.81
CA ALA A 883 60.29 -3.84 22.74
C ALA A 883 59.05 -3.19 23.39
N LYS A 884 59.16 -1.94 23.87
CA LYS A 884 58.08 -1.22 24.58
C LYS A 884 57.47 -0.11 23.71
N GLY A 885 56.31 0.40 24.15
CA GLY A 885 55.66 1.58 23.56
C GLY A 885 55.00 1.36 22.19
N GLY A 886 54.71 0.11 21.83
CA GLY A 886 54.02 -0.22 20.58
C GLY A 886 52.57 0.24 20.54
N TYR A 887 51.99 0.31 19.34
CA TYR A 887 50.60 0.65 19.11
C TYR A 887 50.11 0.17 17.74
N ALA A 888 48.79 0.04 17.60
CA ALA A 888 48.10 -0.06 16.32
C ALA A 888 47.27 1.21 16.12
N GLU A 889 47.40 1.88 14.98
CA GLU A 889 46.65 3.10 14.69
C GLU A 889 46.05 3.05 13.29
N ALA A 890 44.73 3.24 13.19
CA ALA A 890 44.01 3.38 11.93
C ALA A 890 43.64 4.85 11.67
N ARG A 891 43.83 5.30 10.44
CA ARG A 891 43.39 6.60 9.92
C ARG A 891 42.80 6.43 8.53
N GLY A 892 41.85 7.28 8.14
CA GLY A 892 41.26 7.16 6.81
C GLY A 892 39.97 7.93 6.65
N GLN A 893 39.25 7.64 5.57
CA GLN A 893 37.93 8.20 5.28
C GLN A 893 37.00 7.13 4.72
N TRP A 894 35.73 7.26 5.04
CA TRP A 894 34.68 6.33 4.62
C TRP A 894 33.45 7.08 4.15
N ASN A 895 32.96 6.80 2.94
CA ASN A 895 31.70 7.32 2.44
C ASN A 895 30.53 6.48 3.00
N ILE A 896 29.64 7.12 3.74
CA ILE A 896 28.55 6.45 4.47
C ILE A 896 27.41 6.05 3.53
N MET A 897 27.25 6.74 2.40
CA MET A 897 26.16 6.51 1.45
C MET A 897 26.45 5.31 0.53
N ASP A 898 27.66 5.26 -0.01
CA ASP A 898 28.05 4.24 -1.00
C ASP A 898 28.87 3.08 -0.38
N GLY A 899 29.25 3.19 0.90
CA GLY A 899 29.99 2.16 1.63
C GLY A 899 31.46 1.98 1.21
N GLY A 900 32.00 2.89 0.39
CA GLY A 900 33.39 2.86 -0.07
C GLY A 900 34.32 3.72 0.80
N GLY A 901 35.58 3.34 0.94
CA GLY A 901 36.54 4.07 1.77
C GLY A 901 37.97 3.59 1.69
N ASP A 902 38.89 4.37 2.23
CA ASP A 902 40.31 4.06 2.37
C ASP A 902 40.71 4.17 3.84
N ILE A 903 41.34 3.12 4.37
CA ILE A 903 41.81 3.06 5.75
C ILE A 903 43.26 2.60 5.75
N LYS A 904 44.13 3.41 6.32
CA LYS A 904 45.54 3.10 6.57
C LYS A 904 45.73 2.66 8.01
N LEU A 905 46.13 1.42 8.21
CA LEU A 905 46.48 0.83 9.50
C LEU A 905 47.99 0.78 9.66
N THR A 906 48.52 1.51 10.64
CA THR A 906 49.94 1.48 11.02
C THR A 906 50.10 0.62 12.26
N LEU A 907 50.91 -0.42 12.18
CA LEU A 907 51.33 -1.25 13.31
C LEU A 907 52.76 -0.87 13.66
N TYR A 908 53.01 -0.53 14.92
CA TYR A 908 54.35 -0.27 15.42
C TYR A 908 54.58 -1.14 16.66
N ARG A 909 55.46 -2.12 16.55
CA ARG A 909 55.80 -3.08 17.62
C ARG A 909 54.55 -3.64 18.29
N PHE A 910 53.54 -3.92 17.48
CA PHE A 910 52.23 -4.32 17.96
C PHE A 910 52.19 -5.84 18.12
N PRO A 911 51.91 -6.38 19.32
CA PRO A 911 51.80 -7.81 19.56
C PRO A 911 50.47 -8.34 19.00
N ALA A 912 50.41 -8.47 17.66
CA ALA A 912 49.24 -8.87 16.89
C ALA A 912 48.77 -10.30 17.21
N LEU A 913 49.69 -11.16 17.68
CA LEU A 913 49.38 -12.54 18.08
C LEU A 913 50.00 -12.83 19.45
N GLN A 914 49.16 -13.24 20.42
CA GLN A 914 49.58 -13.51 21.81
C GLN A 914 48.84 -14.72 22.37
N ARG A 915 49.41 -15.91 22.21
CA ARG A 915 48.91 -17.18 22.78
C ARG A 915 50.05 -17.92 23.47
N SER A 916 49.72 -18.95 24.25
CA SER A 916 50.71 -19.77 24.98
C SER A 916 51.61 -20.59 24.05
N ASP A 917 51.14 -20.87 22.83
CA ASP A 917 51.77 -21.71 21.81
C ASP A 917 52.38 -20.90 20.64
N ARG A 918 52.11 -19.59 20.57
CA ARG A 918 52.60 -18.71 19.50
C ARG A 918 52.54 -17.24 19.89
N TYR A 919 53.52 -16.48 19.40
CA TYR A 919 53.66 -15.06 19.65
C TYR A 919 54.19 -14.35 18.41
N ALA A 920 53.63 -13.18 18.07
CA ALA A 920 54.18 -12.33 17.02
C ALA A 920 53.95 -10.85 17.35
N MET A 921 55.05 -10.10 17.43
CA MET A 921 55.10 -8.64 17.48
C MET A 921 55.51 -8.12 16.11
N VAL A 922 54.68 -7.24 15.54
CA VAL A 922 54.80 -6.81 14.14
C VAL A 922 54.82 -5.28 14.02
N SER A 923 55.61 -4.81 13.05
CA SER A 923 55.64 -3.43 12.59
C SER A 923 55.40 -3.39 11.09
N GLY A 924 54.64 -2.41 10.62
CA GLY A 924 54.34 -2.26 9.20
C GLY A 924 53.11 -1.40 8.94
N VAL A 925 52.75 -1.28 7.67
CA VAL A 925 51.61 -0.49 7.21
C VAL A 925 50.74 -1.36 6.32
N ILE A 926 49.44 -1.28 6.56
CA ILE A 926 48.40 -1.96 5.78
C ILE A 926 47.43 -0.91 5.26
N ASP A 927 47.24 -0.87 3.95
CA ASP A 927 46.22 -0.07 3.28
C ASP A 927 45.02 -0.96 2.96
N LEU A 928 43.85 -0.56 3.46
CA LEU A 928 42.57 -1.21 3.22
C LEU A 928 41.72 -0.30 2.34
N LYS A 929 41.32 -0.79 1.17
CA LYS A 929 40.40 -0.10 0.26
C LYS A 929 39.09 -0.88 0.20
N ALA A 930 38.00 -0.24 0.60
CA ALA A 930 36.66 -0.80 0.49
C ALA A 930 35.94 -0.17 -0.70
N ALA A 931 35.39 -1.01 -1.57
CA ALA A 931 34.47 -0.65 -2.64
C ALA A 931 33.40 -1.76 -2.71
N MET A 932 32.42 -1.67 -1.80
CA MET A 932 31.48 -2.76 -1.51
C MET A 932 30.84 -3.32 -2.79
N PRO A 933 30.79 -4.67 -2.95
CA PRO A 933 31.11 -5.70 -1.95
C PRO A 933 32.60 -6.10 -1.90
N ARG A 934 33.51 -5.39 -2.58
CA ARG A 934 34.94 -5.72 -2.62
C ARG A 934 35.71 -5.02 -1.51
N ILE A 935 36.63 -5.75 -0.88
CA ILE A 935 37.61 -5.20 0.05
C ILE A 935 38.99 -5.65 -0.41
N GLU A 936 39.89 -4.71 -0.63
CA GLU A 936 41.29 -4.95 -0.97
C GLU A 936 42.18 -4.61 0.22
N ILE A 937 43.03 -5.55 0.63
CA ILE A 937 43.96 -5.40 1.75
C ILE A 937 45.39 -5.55 1.19
N VAL A 938 46.19 -4.49 1.24
CA VAL A 938 47.58 -4.49 0.74
C VAL A 938 48.51 -3.99 1.84
N GLY A 939 49.68 -4.59 2.01
CA GLY A 939 50.62 -4.09 3.01
C GLY A 939 51.89 -4.90 3.16
N ASP A 940 52.86 -4.26 3.83
CA ASP A 940 54.13 -4.86 4.21
C ASP A 940 54.22 -4.91 5.73
N LEU A 941 54.47 -6.10 6.26
CA LEU A 941 54.60 -6.38 7.68
C LEU A 941 55.95 -7.03 7.95
N LYS A 942 56.58 -6.65 9.07
CA LYS A 942 57.81 -7.23 9.57
C LYS A 942 57.60 -7.68 11.01
N ALA A 943 58.06 -8.88 11.34
CA ALA A 943 58.15 -9.32 12.73
C ALA A 943 59.35 -8.67 13.43
N ASP A 944 59.08 -7.92 14.49
CA ASP A 944 60.10 -7.36 15.39
C ASP A 944 60.62 -8.45 16.34
N ALA A 945 59.71 -9.34 16.77
CA ALA A 945 59.98 -10.54 17.54
C ALA A 945 58.82 -11.55 17.32
N GLY A 946 59.13 -12.83 17.17
CA GLY A 946 58.12 -13.86 16.95
C GLY A 946 58.59 -15.24 17.38
N TRP A 947 57.63 -16.06 17.79
CA TRP A 947 57.87 -17.44 18.18
C TRP A 947 56.64 -18.30 17.86
N PHE A 948 56.86 -19.50 17.32
CA PHE A 948 55.82 -20.50 17.11
C PHE A 948 56.23 -21.87 17.63
N SER A 949 55.35 -22.53 18.39
CA SER A 949 55.50 -23.95 18.77
C SER A 949 54.81 -24.86 17.75
N LEU A 950 55.51 -25.90 17.31
CA LEU A 950 55.01 -26.97 16.43
C LEU A 950 54.12 -27.98 17.16
N GLU A 951 54.06 -27.95 18.49
CA GLU A 951 53.21 -28.84 19.30
C GLU A 951 51.72 -28.65 19.01
N ILE A 952 51.32 -27.49 18.46
CA ILE A 952 49.96 -27.24 17.98
C ILE A 952 49.49 -28.25 16.91
N LEU A 953 50.42 -28.80 16.13
CA LEU A 953 50.09 -29.77 15.08
C LEU A 953 49.66 -31.13 15.64
N GLN A 954 49.90 -31.40 16.92
CA GLN A 954 49.48 -32.64 17.59
C GLN A 954 48.04 -32.59 18.13
N GLY A 955 47.36 -31.43 18.05
CA GLY A 955 46.16 -31.14 18.86
C GLY A 955 44.89 -30.71 18.14
N VAL A 956 44.77 -30.77 16.81
CA VAL A 956 43.54 -30.29 16.13
C VAL A 956 43.01 -31.33 15.13
N PRO A 957 41.88 -32.00 15.43
CA PRO A 957 41.11 -32.70 14.41
C PRO A 957 40.56 -31.66 13.42
N SER A 958 41.01 -31.67 12.18
CA SER A 958 40.37 -30.92 11.10
C SER A 958 39.23 -31.78 10.53
N LEU A 959 38.09 -31.13 10.26
CA LEU A 959 37.03 -31.73 9.45
C LEU A 959 37.53 -31.83 8.00
N ASP A 960 37.13 -32.88 7.28
CA ASP A 960 37.43 -33.02 5.85
C ASP A 960 36.78 -31.87 5.04
N ASP A 961 37.37 -31.57 3.87
CA ASP A 961 36.90 -30.51 2.95
C ASP A 961 35.46 -30.75 2.44
N ASP A 962 34.91 -31.96 2.61
CA ASP A 962 33.55 -32.33 2.23
C ASP A 962 32.50 -32.02 3.32
N VAL A 963 32.93 -31.67 4.54
CA VAL A 963 32.01 -31.44 5.66
C VAL A 963 31.51 -30.00 5.66
N LYS A 964 30.32 -29.81 5.09
CA LYS A 964 29.54 -28.57 5.25
C LYS A 964 28.76 -28.60 6.56
N VAL A 965 29.18 -27.82 7.55
CA VAL A 965 28.45 -27.66 8.81
C VAL A 965 27.24 -26.75 8.60
N ILE A 966 26.07 -27.34 8.44
CA ILE A 966 24.79 -26.63 8.38
C ILE A 966 24.22 -26.56 9.79
N ARG A 967 24.14 -25.35 10.36
CA ARG A 967 23.46 -25.17 11.66
C ARG A 967 21.95 -25.17 11.45
N ALA A 968 21.21 -25.74 12.41
CA ALA A 968 19.75 -25.73 12.37
C ALA A 968 19.22 -24.28 12.29
N GLY A 969 18.50 -23.95 11.21
CA GLY A 969 17.96 -22.60 10.94
C GLY A 969 18.67 -21.80 9.85
N GLN A 970 19.76 -22.29 9.26
CA GLN A 970 20.35 -21.70 8.06
C GLN A 970 19.65 -22.21 6.79
N ASP A 971 19.04 -21.29 6.04
CA ASP A 971 18.45 -21.55 4.74
C ASP A 971 19.57 -21.72 3.69
N PRO A 972 19.65 -22.83 2.94
CA PRO A 972 20.73 -23.08 1.96
C PRO A 972 20.80 -22.07 0.81
N THR A 973 19.75 -21.26 0.64
CA THR A 973 19.52 -20.34 -0.49
C THR A 973 19.69 -18.87 -0.14
N ALA A 974 19.97 -18.51 1.12
CA ALA A 974 20.34 -17.14 1.46
C ALA A 974 21.81 -16.89 1.05
N VAL A 975 22.02 -16.58 -0.22
CA VAL A 975 23.29 -16.03 -0.69
C VAL A 975 23.44 -14.64 -0.06
N SER A 976 24.01 -14.56 1.14
CA SER A 976 24.71 -13.35 1.53
C SER A 976 25.74 -13.12 0.43
N THR A 977 25.66 -12.01 -0.31
CA THR A 977 26.71 -11.64 -1.27
C THR A 977 28.04 -11.73 -0.52
N PRO A 978 28.89 -12.74 -0.79
CA PRO A 978 30.07 -12.95 0.03
C PRO A 978 30.93 -11.71 -0.16
N LEU A 979 31.29 -11.05 0.94
CA LEU A 979 32.24 -9.96 0.91
C LEU A 979 33.48 -10.42 0.13
N GLN A 980 33.71 -9.83 -1.04
CA GLN A 980 34.78 -10.25 -1.94
C GLN A 980 36.08 -9.65 -1.43
N THR A 981 36.77 -10.40 -0.58
CA THR A 981 38.01 -9.95 0.04
C THR A 981 39.20 -10.39 -0.81
N SER A 982 39.99 -9.43 -1.29
CA SER A 982 41.32 -9.67 -1.84
C SER A 982 42.39 -9.22 -0.85
N MET A 983 43.49 -9.96 -0.78
CA MET A 983 44.60 -9.66 0.12
C MET A 983 45.94 -9.85 -0.60
N ASN A 984 46.88 -8.94 -0.40
CA ASN A 984 48.26 -9.02 -0.83
C ASN A 984 49.16 -8.49 0.29
N LEU A 985 49.60 -9.37 1.17
CA LEU A 985 50.40 -9.03 2.34
C LEU A 985 51.78 -9.66 2.25
N LYS A 986 52.84 -8.85 2.28
CA LYS A 986 54.20 -9.36 2.44
C LYS A 986 54.57 -9.38 3.92
N PHE A 987 55.01 -10.54 4.41
CA PHE A 987 55.42 -10.74 5.78
C PHE A 987 56.91 -11.13 5.85
N ASP A 988 57.74 -10.26 6.42
CA ASP A 988 59.16 -10.50 6.72
C ASP A 988 59.31 -11.03 8.15
N MET A 989 59.98 -12.17 8.33
CA MET A 989 60.22 -12.78 9.64
C MET A 989 61.18 -11.95 10.51
N GLY A 990 61.93 -11.02 9.92
CA GLY A 990 62.89 -10.20 10.64
C GLY A 990 63.99 -11.03 11.32
N PRO A 991 64.80 -10.43 12.21
CA PRO A 991 65.94 -11.09 12.81
C PRO A 991 65.62 -11.89 14.08
N ARG A 992 64.39 -11.87 14.61
CA ARG A 992 64.05 -12.45 15.92
C ARG A 992 62.79 -13.31 15.85
N PHE A 993 62.73 -14.17 14.85
CA PHE A 993 61.66 -15.16 14.71
C PHE A 993 62.20 -16.56 15.01
N TYR A 994 61.51 -17.29 15.88
CA TYR A 994 61.94 -18.62 16.34
C TYR A 994 60.84 -19.65 16.13
N ILE A 995 61.23 -20.88 15.84
CA ILE A 995 60.34 -22.04 15.74
C ILE A 995 60.85 -23.14 16.65
N THR A 996 59.96 -23.69 17.48
CA THR A 996 60.31 -24.74 18.44
C THR A 996 59.28 -25.87 18.44
N GLY A 997 59.60 -27.01 19.06
CA GLY A 997 58.66 -28.12 19.24
C GLY A 997 58.97 -29.30 18.32
N MET A 998 58.45 -30.49 18.64
CA MET A 998 58.80 -31.75 17.94
C MET A 998 60.33 -32.02 17.93
N GLY A 999 61.04 -31.56 18.97
CA GLY A 999 62.50 -31.63 19.05
C GLY A 999 63.24 -30.55 18.25
N LEU A 1000 62.58 -29.76 17.40
CA LEU A 1000 63.18 -28.64 16.69
C LEU A 1000 63.35 -27.42 17.61
N ASP A 1001 64.48 -26.73 17.50
CA ASP A 1001 64.71 -25.37 17.99
C ASP A 1001 65.59 -24.62 16.97
N ALA A 1002 65.00 -23.67 16.24
CA ALA A 1002 65.70 -22.91 15.22
C ALA A 1002 65.19 -21.47 15.10
N GLY A 1003 66.06 -20.56 14.64
CA GLY A 1003 65.64 -19.24 14.16
C GLY A 1003 65.14 -19.30 12.72
N LEU A 1004 64.26 -18.41 12.30
CA LEU A 1004 63.69 -18.34 10.96
C LEU A 1004 63.91 -16.94 10.35
N LEU A 1005 64.36 -16.90 9.10
CA LEU A 1005 64.61 -15.69 8.31
C LEU A 1005 63.90 -15.79 6.95
N GLY A 1006 63.75 -14.66 6.28
CA GLY A 1006 63.13 -14.56 4.96
C GLY A 1006 61.73 -13.98 5.01
N SER A 1007 61.03 -14.01 3.88
CA SER A 1007 59.71 -13.40 3.75
C SER A 1007 58.77 -14.24 2.89
N ILE A 1008 57.47 -14.15 3.19
CA ILE A 1008 56.40 -14.74 2.39
C ILE A 1008 55.43 -13.64 1.98
N GLN A 1009 55.07 -13.61 0.70
CA GLN A 1009 53.96 -12.84 0.19
C GLN A 1009 52.71 -13.71 0.18
N ILE A 1010 51.67 -13.30 0.91
CA ILE A 1010 50.40 -13.99 1.08
C ILE A 1010 49.37 -13.31 0.20
N LEU A 1011 48.73 -14.09 -0.67
CA LEU A 1011 47.69 -13.63 -1.58
C LEU A 1011 46.37 -14.35 -1.30
N LEU A 1012 45.28 -13.59 -1.14
CA LEU A 1012 43.90 -14.10 -1.07
C LEU A 1012 43.14 -13.58 -2.28
N ASN A 1013 42.65 -14.47 -3.15
CA ASN A 1013 41.77 -14.14 -4.27
C ASN A 1013 40.64 -15.16 -4.31
N ASP A 1014 39.39 -14.68 -4.44
CA ASP A 1014 38.18 -15.52 -4.52
C ASP A 1014 38.08 -16.59 -3.43
N GLY A 1015 38.45 -16.22 -2.19
CA GLY A 1015 38.43 -17.12 -1.03
C GLY A 1015 39.55 -18.17 -0.99
N ARG A 1016 40.49 -18.17 -1.97
CA ARG A 1016 41.66 -19.06 -1.98
C ARG A 1016 42.90 -18.34 -1.47
N LEU A 1017 43.46 -18.85 -0.38
CA LEU A 1017 44.70 -18.35 0.20
C LEU A 1017 45.91 -19.05 -0.44
N SER A 1018 46.88 -18.27 -0.88
CA SER A 1018 48.14 -18.75 -1.46
C SER A 1018 49.31 -17.91 -0.94
N GLY A 1019 50.53 -18.40 -1.10
CA GLY A 1019 51.71 -17.60 -0.81
C GLY A 1019 52.94 -18.03 -1.59
N VAL A 1020 53.80 -17.04 -1.81
CA VAL A 1020 55.06 -17.16 -2.55
C VAL A 1020 56.17 -16.56 -1.72
N GLY A 1021 57.27 -17.27 -1.56
CA GLY A 1021 58.41 -16.78 -0.80
C GLY A 1021 59.33 -17.90 -0.35
N GLN A 1022 60.36 -17.52 0.40
CA GLN A 1022 61.34 -18.47 0.90
C GLN A 1022 61.68 -18.12 2.35
N LEU A 1023 61.58 -19.12 3.21
CA LEU A 1023 62.04 -19.06 4.59
C LEU A 1023 63.29 -19.93 4.75
N ARG A 1024 64.24 -19.47 5.55
CA ARG A 1024 65.49 -20.17 5.85
C ARG A 1024 65.74 -20.19 7.34
N THR A 1025 66.26 -21.31 7.83
CA THR A 1025 66.66 -21.44 9.22
C THR A 1025 67.94 -20.66 9.49
N ARG A 1026 68.06 -20.08 10.69
CA ARG A 1026 69.27 -19.42 11.19
C ARG A 1026 69.80 -20.23 12.36
N GLY A 1027 70.68 -21.18 12.05
CA GLY A 1027 71.15 -22.18 12.99
C GLY A 1027 69.99 -23.01 13.55
N GLY A 1028 70.26 -23.70 14.66
CA GLY A 1028 69.29 -24.53 15.34
C GLY A 1028 69.69 -26.00 15.38
N GLY A 1029 68.93 -26.76 16.14
CA GLY A 1029 69.08 -28.20 16.29
C GLY A 1029 67.73 -28.89 16.22
N ILE A 1030 67.75 -30.18 15.90
CA ILE A 1030 66.61 -31.08 16.04
C ILE A 1030 67.02 -32.25 16.92
N GLU A 1031 66.26 -32.49 17.98
CA GLU A 1031 66.41 -33.64 18.86
C GLU A 1031 65.38 -34.70 18.50
N ALA A 1032 65.83 -35.81 17.91
CA ALA A 1032 64.97 -36.90 17.49
C ALA A 1032 65.61 -38.25 17.89
N TYR A 1033 64.79 -39.18 18.38
CA TYR A 1033 65.23 -40.51 18.82
C TYR A 1033 66.40 -40.48 19.84
N GLY A 1034 66.43 -39.47 20.72
CA GLY A 1034 67.49 -39.29 21.71
C GLY A 1034 68.80 -38.71 21.16
N GLN A 1035 68.83 -38.32 19.88
CA GLN A 1035 70.02 -37.77 19.22
C GLN A 1035 69.84 -36.29 18.88
N LYS A 1036 70.89 -35.51 19.10
CA LYS A 1036 70.94 -34.08 18.77
C LYS A 1036 71.62 -33.87 17.43
N LEU A 1037 70.85 -33.41 16.45
CA LEU A 1037 71.34 -33.07 15.11
C LEU A 1037 71.36 -31.55 14.95
N ARG A 1038 72.47 -31.01 14.44
CA ARG A 1038 72.59 -29.58 14.14
C ARG A 1038 72.09 -29.31 12.72
N LEU A 1039 71.23 -28.30 12.54
CA LEU A 1039 70.80 -27.91 11.21
C LEU A 1039 71.97 -27.25 10.45
N SER A 1040 72.41 -27.90 9.37
CA SER A 1040 73.35 -27.36 8.38
C SER A 1040 72.62 -26.46 7.38
N ARG A 1041 71.45 -26.93 6.92
CA ARG A 1041 70.57 -26.23 5.99
C ARG A 1041 69.11 -26.47 6.37
N GLY A 1042 68.27 -25.45 6.23
CA GLY A 1042 66.82 -25.64 6.34
C GLY A 1042 66.12 -24.55 5.56
N THR A 1043 65.65 -24.88 4.36
CA THR A 1043 64.97 -23.97 3.45
C THR A 1043 63.56 -24.46 3.19
N LEU A 1044 62.59 -23.57 3.33
CA LEU A 1044 61.18 -23.80 3.00
C LEU A 1044 60.79 -22.82 1.88
N THR A 1045 60.41 -23.35 0.72
CA THR A 1045 60.02 -22.53 -0.43
C THR A 1045 58.53 -22.68 -0.70
N PHE A 1046 57.81 -21.55 -0.71
CA PHE A 1046 56.37 -21.48 -0.94
C PHE A 1046 56.11 -21.05 -2.38
N GLN A 1047 55.29 -21.80 -3.11
CA GLN A 1047 54.97 -21.58 -4.53
C GLN A 1047 53.47 -21.78 -4.80
N GLY A 1048 52.61 -21.22 -3.95
CA GLY A 1048 51.15 -21.37 -4.05
C GLY A 1048 50.55 -21.82 -2.72
N ARG A 1049 50.39 -23.12 -2.50
CA ARG A 1049 49.78 -23.66 -1.28
C ARG A 1049 50.64 -23.39 -0.04
N LEU A 1050 50.08 -22.70 0.95
CA LEU A 1050 50.77 -22.38 2.21
C LEU A 1050 50.95 -23.59 3.13
N ASP A 1051 50.12 -24.63 2.97
CA ASP A 1051 50.13 -25.85 3.76
C ASP A 1051 51.09 -26.93 3.20
N ASN A 1052 51.66 -26.71 2.01
CA ASN A 1052 52.52 -27.68 1.36
C ASN A 1052 53.79 -27.06 0.72
N PRO A 1053 54.70 -26.44 1.50
CA PRO A 1053 55.95 -25.88 0.98
C PRO A 1053 56.92 -26.97 0.50
N LEU A 1054 57.84 -26.59 -0.37
CA LEU A 1054 59.00 -27.40 -0.73
C LEU A 1054 60.06 -27.30 0.37
N LEU A 1055 60.47 -28.45 0.90
CA LEU A 1055 61.48 -28.62 1.94
C LEU A 1055 62.84 -28.96 1.31
N ASP A 1056 63.89 -28.32 1.80
CA ASP A 1056 65.30 -28.71 1.62
C ASP A 1056 66.01 -28.50 2.97
N ILE A 1057 66.02 -29.56 3.78
CA ILE A 1057 66.50 -29.54 5.17
C ILE A 1057 67.59 -30.59 5.31
N GLU A 1058 68.72 -30.21 5.92
CA GLU A 1058 69.85 -31.08 6.21
C GLU A 1058 70.27 -30.86 7.66
N ALA A 1059 70.22 -31.93 8.45
CA ALA A 1059 70.61 -31.92 9.86
C ALA A 1059 71.67 -33.01 10.10
N LEU A 1060 72.81 -32.62 10.68
CA LEU A 1060 73.98 -33.47 10.85
C LEU A 1060 74.29 -33.65 12.34
N ARG A 1061 74.66 -34.87 12.74
CA ARG A 1061 75.30 -35.11 14.03
C ARG A 1061 76.77 -34.71 13.91
N THR A 1062 77.13 -33.57 14.50
CA THR A 1062 78.49 -33.03 14.41
C THR A 1062 79.37 -33.49 15.57
N GLY A 1063 80.67 -33.66 15.35
CA GLY A 1063 81.65 -33.97 16.40
C GLY A 1063 82.06 -35.45 16.51
N GLU A 1064 81.57 -36.31 15.62
CA GLU A 1064 81.98 -37.72 15.49
C GLU A 1064 82.98 -37.89 14.33
N GLN A 1065 83.60 -39.08 14.18
CA GLN A 1065 84.51 -39.37 13.06
C GLN A 1065 83.80 -39.35 11.69
N VAL A 1066 82.51 -39.69 11.66
CA VAL A 1066 81.63 -39.59 10.49
C VAL A 1066 80.42 -38.77 10.88
N GLU A 1067 80.26 -37.59 10.28
CA GLU A 1067 79.11 -36.72 10.54
C GLU A 1067 77.90 -37.24 9.77
N ALA A 1068 77.18 -38.19 10.35
CA ALA A 1068 75.95 -38.73 9.79
C ALA A 1068 74.74 -37.86 10.13
N GLY A 1069 73.77 -37.83 9.22
CA GLY A 1069 72.61 -36.97 9.32
C GLY A 1069 71.47 -37.37 8.42
N VAL A 1070 70.46 -36.51 8.40
CA VAL A 1070 69.23 -36.69 7.63
C VAL A 1070 69.04 -35.50 6.70
N LYS A 1071 68.74 -35.80 5.44
CA LYS A 1071 68.33 -34.84 4.43
C LYS A 1071 66.86 -35.05 4.07
N VAL A 1072 66.05 -34.01 4.20
CA VAL A 1072 64.62 -34.02 3.87
C VAL A 1072 64.39 -33.10 2.69
N VAL A 1073 63.93 -33.69 1.58
CA VAL A 1073 63.61 -32.98 0.33
C VAL A 1073 62.19 -33.29 -0.14
N GLY A 1074 61.61 -32.45 -1.00
CA GLY A 1074 60.25 -32.64 -1.51
C GLY A 1074 59.23 -31.80 -0.75
N THR A 1075 57.94 -32.00 -0.99
CA THR A 1075 56.88 -31.14 -0.41
C THR A 1075 56.51 -31.60 1.01
N ALA A 1076 56.05 -30.71 1.88
CA ALA A 1076 55.69 -31.07 3.27
C ALA A 1076 54.67 -32.23 3.40
N GLN A 1077 53.75 -32.40 2.45
CA GLN A 1077 52.79 -33.52 2.39
C GLN A 1077 53.38 -34.81 1.80
N ARG A 1078 54.51 -34.72 1.11
CA ARG A 1078 55.24 -35.85 0.49
C ARG A 1078 56.75 -35.67 0.67
N PRO A 1079 57.25 -35.69 1.92
CA PRO A 1079 58.68 -35.54 2.17
C PRO A 1079 59.40 -36.83 1.78
N ARG A 1080 60.59 -36.68 1.19
CA ARG A 1080 61.56 -37.76 0.99
C ARG A 1080 62.68 -37.55 1.98
N ILE A 1081 63.01 -38.61 2.73
CA ILE A 1081 64.02 -38.60 3.78
C ILE A 1081 65.17 -39.48 3.30
N ASP A 1082 66.34 -38.90 3.12
CA ASP A 1082 67.57 -39.60 2.72
C ASP A 1082 68.59 -39.50 3.87
N LEU A 1083 69.39 -40.54 4.09
CA LEU A 1083 70.51 -40.53 5.03
C LEU A 1083 71.75 -39.95 4.34
N VAL A 1084 72.46 -39.04 5.01
CA VAL A 1084 73.67 -38.39 4.49
C VAL A 1084 74.81 -38.54 5.48
N SER A 1085 76.06 -38.53 5.00
CA SER A 1085 77.23 -38.48 5.88
C SER A 1085 78.42 -37.79 5.24
N TYR A 1086 79.31 -37.27 6.07
CA TYR A 1086 80.59 -36.70 5.66
C TYR A 1086 81.73 -37.27 6.52
N PRO A 1087 82.66 -38.08 5.96
CA PRO A 1087 82.69 -38.60 4.57
C PRO A 1087 81.52 -39.54 4.24
N ASP A 1088 81.28 -39.79 2.95
CA ASP A 1088 80.17 -40.62 2.48
C ASP A 1088 80.45 -42.11 2.79
N VAL A 1089 79.59 -42.74 3.60
CA VAL A 1089 79.69 -44.15 4.00
C VAL A 1089 78.45 -44.93 3.55
N SER A 1090 78.44 -46.25 3.75
CA SER A 1090 77.28 -47.08 3.39
C SER A 1090 76.02 -46.69 4.19
N ASP A 1091 74.81 -46.88 3.65
CA ASP A 1091 73.57 -46.45 4.34
C ASP A 1091 73.37 -47.10 5.73
N VAL A 1092 73.85 -48.34 5.90
CA VAL A 1092 73.85 -49.05 7.19
C VAL A 1092 74.79 -48.34 8.17
N GLU A 1093 75.95 -47.92 7.70
CA GLU A 1093 76.94 -47.20 8.49
C GLU A 1093 76.47 -45.77 8.79
N LYS A 1094 75.82 -45.07 7.84
CA LYS A 1094 75.14 -43.78 8.07
C LYS A 1094 74.11 -43.89 9.18
N LEU A 1095 73.27 -44.92 9.15
CA LEU A 1095 72.26 -45.19 10.18
C LEU A 1095 72.91 -45.51 11.54
N SER A 1096 74.01 -46.28 11.56
CA SER A 1096 74.76 -46.60 12.78
C SER A 1096 75.38 -45.36 13.42
N TRP A 1097 76.06 -44.52 12.64
CA TRP A 1097 76.61 -43.25 13.11
C TRP A 1097 75.50 -42.28 13.57
N LEU A 1098 74.35 -42.29 12.89
CA LEU A 1098 73.20 -41.46 13.27
C LEU A 1098 72.58 -41.90 14.61
N LEU A 1099 72.29 -43.19 14.79
CA LEU A 1099 71.57 -43.72 15.95
C LEU A 1099 72.46 -44.02 17.16
N LEU A 1100 73.67 -44.53 16.91
CA LEU A 1100 74.58 -45.06 17.95
C LEU A 1100 75.83 -44.18 18.15
N GLY A 1101 76.16 -43.31 17.20
CA GLY A 1101 77.34 -42.44 17.27
C GLY A 1101 78.65 -43.14 16.98
N ARG A 1102 78.60 -44.37 16.46
CA ARG A 1102 79.75 -45.20 16.10
C ARG A 1102 79.43 -46.09 14.90
N GLY A 1103 80.46 -46.56 14.21
CA GLY A 1103 80.33 -47.54 13.13
C GLY A 1103 79.80 -48.89 13.63
N PRO A 1104 79.25 -49.74 12.74
CA PRO A 1104 78.72 -51.05 13.09
C PRO A 1104 79.84 -52.02 13.49
N ASP A 1105 79.67 -52.79 14.58
CA ASP A 1105 80.66 -53.78 15.04
C ASP A 1105 80.71 -55.03 14.13
N GLU A 1106 81.90 -55.59 13.89
CA GLU A 1106 82.13 -56.82 13.09
C GLU A 1106 81.42 -58.07 13.64
N SER A 1107 80.91 -58.03 14.88
CA SER A 1107 80.19 -59.15 15.54
C SER A 1107 78.74 -59.33 15.10
N GLY A 1108 78.18 -58.45 14.26
CA GLY A 1108 76.83 -58.59 13.68
C GLY A 1108 75.66 -58.43 14.66
N SER A 1109 75.91 -58.15 15.94
CA SER A 1109 74.88 -57.97 16.98
C SER A 1109 74.07 -56.67 16.80
N ASP A 1110 74.69 -55.60 16.29
CA ASP A 1110 74.04 -54.33 15.98
C ASP A 1110 73.17 -54.38 14.70
N ALA A 1111 73.37 -55.39 13.83
CA ALA A 1111 72.66 -55.51 12.56
C ALA A 1111 71.15 -55.74 12.75
N ALA A 1112 70.73 -56.43 13.81
CA ALA A 1112 69.32 -56.68 14.10
C ALA A 1112 68.56 -55.39 14.49
N LEU A 1113 69.20 -54.53 15.29
CA LEU A 1113 68.67 -53.22 15.67
C LEU A 1113 68.63 -52.27 14.46
N LEU A 1114 69.71 -52.23 13.67
CA LEU A 1114 69.82 -51.40 12.46
C LEU A 1114 68.82 -51.82 11.36
N VAL A 1115 68.53 -53.11 11.21
CA VAL A 1115 67.50 -53.61 10.26
C VAL A 1115 66.08 -53.26 10.73
N SER A 1116 65.81 -53.34 12.05
CA SER A 1116 64.50 -52.98 12.60
C SER A 1116 64.17 -51.49 12.45
N VAL A 1117 65.16 -50.62 12.61
CA VAL A 1117 65.01 -49.17 12.47
C VAL A 1117 65.11 -48.72 11.01
N GLY A 1118 65.99 -49.35 10.21
CA GLY A 1118 66.15 -49.09 8.78
C GLY A 1118 64.90 -49.42 7.95
N THR A 1119 64.17 -50.49 8.30
CA THR A 1119 62.89 -50.82 7.66
C THR A 1119 61.75 -49.86 8.03
N ALA A 1120 61.79 -49.27 9.23
CA ALA A 1120 60.84 -48.26 9.67
C ALA A 1120 61.08 -46.88 9.01
N LEU A 1121 62.35 -46.53 8.73
CA LEU A 1121 62.74 -45.24 8.13
C LEU A 1121 62.68 -45.23 6.59
N LEU A 1122 63.08 -46.33 5.92
CA LEU A 1122 63.20 -46.38 4.46
C LEU A 1122 61.92 -46.84 3.73
N GLY A 1123 60.97 -47.46 4.44
CA GLY A 1123 59.80 -48.12 3.84
C GLY A 1123 58.53 -47.27 3.72
N GLY A 1124 58.42 -46.13 4.40
CA GLY A 1124 57.22 -45.26 4.33
C GLY A 1124 55.87 -45.97 4.60
N GLY A 1125 55.88 -47.16 5.19
CA GLY A 1125 54.74 -48.08 5.32
C GLY A 1125 54.94 -49.08 6.45
N GLN A 1126 53.85 -49.71 6.91
CA GLN A 1126 53.82 -50.51 8.14
C GLN A 1126 54.90 -51.61 8.17
N PRO A 1127 55.49 -51.92 9.35
CA PRO A 1127 56.48 -52.98 9.51
C PRO A 1127 56.02 -54.31 8.89
N PHE A 1128 56.94 -55.08 8.29
CA PHE A 1128 56.59 -56.31 7.55
C PHE A 1128 55.74 -57.29 8.38
N TYR A 1129 55.98 -57.39 9.69
CA TYR A 1129 55.21 -58.27 10.58
C TYR A 1129 53.73 -57.86 10.71
N LYS A 1130 53.40 -56.57 10.55
CA LYS A 1130 52.01 -56.10 10.51
C LYS A 1130 51.29 -56.46 9.20
N GLN A 1131 52.01 -56.67 8.10
CA GLN A 1131 51.44 -57.19 6.84
C GLN A 1131 51.01 -58.67 6.99
N PHE A 1132 51.69 -59.43 7.84
CA PHE A 1132 51.29 -60.79 8.26
C PHE A 1132 50.27 -60.79 9.41
N GLY A 1133 49.78 -59.62 9.83
CA GLY A 1133 48.78 -59.45 10.87
C GLY A 1133 49.28 -59.72 12.28
N LEU A 1134 50.59 -59.62 12.54
CA LEU A 1134 51.19 -59.66 13.88
C LEU A 1134 51.35 -58.25 14.43
N ASP A 1135 51.24 -58.08 15.75
CA ASP A 1135 51.30 -56.75 16.38
C ASP A 1135 52.69 -56.40 16.90
N ASP A 1136 53.48 -57.39 17.33
CA ASP A 1136 54.85 -57.23 17.83
C ASP A 1136 55.72 -58.43 17.44
N VAL A 1137 56.94 -58.17 16.98
CA VAL A 1137 58.01 -59.17 16.80
C VAL A 1137 59.27 -58.60 17.44
N SER A 1138 59.75 -59.22 18.52
CA SER A 1138 60.90 -58.74 19.30
C SER A 1138 61.84 -59.89 19.67
N VAL A 1139 63.14 -59.62 19.79
CA VAL A 1139 64.10 -60.55 20.40
C VAL A 1139 64.19 -60.21 21.88
N ARG A 1140 64.01 -61.20 22.77
CA ARG A 1140 64.10 -61.04 24.22
C ARG A 1140 65.20 -61.93 24.79
N THR A 1141 65.87 -61.43 25.83
CA THR A 1141 66.86 -62.16 26.64
C THR A 1141 66.21 -62.63 27.94
N GLY A 1142 66.37 -63.90 28.30
CA GLY A 1142 65.84 -64.50 29.54
C GLY A 1142 65.45 -65.97 29.38
N ASN A 1143 64.82 -66.55 30.40
CA ASN A 1143 64.30 -67.91 30.31
C ASN A 1143 62.99 -67.94 29.52
N ILE A 1144 62.97 -68.72 28.44
CA ILE A 1144 61.79 -68.95 27.59
C ILE A 1144 60.64 -69.50 28.45
N GLY A 1145 59.43 -68.98 28.27
CA GLY A 1145 58.29 -69.43 29.06
C GLY A 1145 58.22 -68.92 30.51
N SER A 1146 59.03 -67.94 30.94
CA SER A 1146 58.86 -67.31 32.28
C SER A 1146 57.68 -66.33 32.33
N SER A 1147 56.90 -66.35 33.43
CA SER A 1147 55.86 -65.33 33.73
C SER A 1147 56.24 -64.67 35.04
N GLY A 1148 56.66 -63.41 35.00
CA GLY A 1148 56.67 -62.59 36.22
C GLY A 1148 58.01 -62.09 36.75
N SER A 1149 59.02 -61.86 35.93
CA SER A 1149 60.11 -60.96 36.32
C SER A 1149 60.49 -60.02 35.18
N ILE A 1150 60.49 -58.71 35.47
CA ILE A 1150 61.02 -57.65 34.60
C ILE A 1150 62.50 -57.38 34.96
N LEU A 1151 63.04 -58.13 35.93
CA LEU A 1151 64.43 -58.07 36.39
C LEU A 1151 65.16 -59.35 35.96
N PRO A 1152 66.38 -59.25 35.43
CA PRO A 1152 67.16 -60.43 35.04
C PRO A 1152 67.42 -61.33 36.25
N ASP A 1153 67.24 -62.64 36.10
CA ASP A 1153 67.49 -63.67 37.13
C ASP A 1153 68.99 -63.82 37.51
N ARG A 1154 69.87 -62.93 37.01
CA ARG A 1154 71.31 -62.92 37.27
C ARG A 1154 71.77 -61.58 37.83
N THR A 1155 72.15 -61.59 39.10
CA THR A 1155 72.88 -60.51 39.79
C THR A 1155 74.39 -60.74 39.70
N VAL A 1156 75.15 -59.64 39.67
CA VAL A 1156 76.56 -59.43 39.25
C VAL A 1156 77.67 -60.22 40.00
N ALA A 1157 77.37 -61.32 40.70
CA ALA A 1157 78.33 -62.03 41.57
C ALA A 1157 78.62 -63.48 41.17
N GLY A 1158 78.55 -63.83 39.87
CA GLY A 1158 78.77 -65.20 39.39
C GLY A 1158 79.61 -65.37 38.11
N ASP A 1159 80.20 -64.30 37.56
CA ASP A 1159 80.90 -64.32 36.26
C ASP A 1159 82.40 -64.67 36.35
N VAL A 1160 82.78 -65.65 37.17
CA VAL A 1160 84.14 -66.19 37.15
C VAL A 1160 84.08 -67.70 36.94
N ASN A 1161 84.42 -68.11 35.71
CA ASN A 1161 84.39 -69.46 35.11
C ASN A 1161 83.04 -69.96 34.56
N ARG A 1162 82.79 -69.66 33.27
CA ARG A 1162 82.31 -70.63 32.27
C ARG A 1162 82.37 -70.06 30.84
N ASP A 1163 82.57 -70.95 29.87
CA ASP A 1163 82.75 -70.73 28.43
C ASP A 1163 81.80 -69.70 27.80
N SER A 1164 82.37 -68.95 26.84
CA SER A 1164 81.76 -67.93 25.98
C SER A 1164 80.69 -68.44 24.99
N ASP A 1165 80.24 -69.70 25.12
CA ASP A 1165 79.34 -70.35 24.16
C ASP A 1165 77.84 -70.27 24.50
N SER A 1166 77.42 -69.46 25.50
CA SER A 1166 76.03 -69.51 25.99
C SER A 1166 75.23 -68.20 26.04
N GLN A 1167 75.70 -67.09 25.46
CA GLN A 1167 74.86 -65.87 25.36
C GLN A 1167 73.70 -66.03 24.37
N LEU A 1168 73.90 -66.77 23.27
CA LEU A 1168 72.83 -67.13 22.33
C LEU A 1168 71.78 -68.10 22.92
N ALA A 1169 72.16 -68.93 23.90
CA ALA A 1169 71.27 -69.91 24.53
C ALA A 1169 70.19 -69.28 25.43
N THR A 1170 70.30 -67.98 25.74
CA THR A 1170 69.34 -67.23 26.57
C THR A 1170 68.55 -66.18 25.79
N GLN A 1171 68.69 -66.13 24.46
CA GLN A 1171 67.93 -65.25 23.59
C GLN A 1171 66.83 -66.02 22.88
N PHE A 1172 65.64 -65.45 22.79
CA PHE A 1172 64.52 -66.03 22.08
C PHE A 1172 63.75 -64.97 21.29
N LEU A 1173 63.29 -65.35 20.10
CA LEU A 1173 62.39 -64.54 19.29
C LEU A 1173 60.96 -64.65 19.84
N VAL A 1174 60.27 -63.52 19.98
CA VAL A 1174 58.86 -63.47 20.35
C VAL A 1174 58.08 -62.85 19.20
N ALA A 1175 57.10 -63.57 18.67
CA ALA A 1175 56.12 -63.05 17.73
C ALA A 1175 54.75 -63.07 18.39
N SER A 1176 54.04 -61.94 18.41
CA SER A 1176 52.74 -61.83 19.11
C SER A 1176 51.67 -61.07 18.33
N LYS A 1177 50.42 -61.43 18.60
CA LYS A 1177 49.19 -60.82 18.09
C LYS A 1177 48.21 -60.60 19.22
N SER A 1178 47.75 -59.37 19.35
CA SER A 1178 46.73 -58.90 20.28
C SER A 1178 45.38 -58.75 19.58
N PHE A 1179 44.33 -59.21 20.22
CA PHE A 1179 42.96 -59.15 19.71
C PHE A 1179 42.16 -58.11 20.52
N ALA A 1180 41.19 -57.45 19.86
CA ALA A 1180 40.37 -56.40 20.47
C ALA A 1180 39.60 -56.85 21.74
N ASN A 1181 39.40 -58.17 21.90
CA ASN A 1181 38.76 -58.77 23.07
C ASN A 1181 39.71 -58.94 24.29
N GLY A 1182 40.97 -58.49 24.21
CA GLY A 1182 41.93 -58.54 25.32
C GLY A 1182 42.75 -59.82 25.42
N ILE A 1183 42.67 -60.71 24.41
CA ILE A 1183 43.53 -61.90 24.28
C ILE A 1183 44.81 -61.51 23.51
N THR A 1184 45.97 -61.95 23.99
CA THR A 1184 47.25 -61.86 23.27
C THR A 1184 47.82 -63.26 23.08
N LEU A 1185 48.07 -63.66 21.83
CA LEU A 1185 48.75 -64.89 21.49
C LEU A 1185 50.19 -64.57 21.11
N SER A 1186 51.16 -65.30 21.65
CA SER A 1186 52.57 -65.15 21.32
C SER A 1186 53.26 -66.49 21.17
N VAL A 1187 54.21 -66.60 20.25
CA VAL A 1187 55.13 -67.73 20.13
C VAL A 1187 56.52 -67.24 20.48
N GLU A 1188 57.16 -67.92 21.43
CA GLU A 1188 58.54 -67.69 21.85
C GLU A 1188 59.40 -68.84 21.28
N GLN A 1189 60.50 -68.54 20.60
CA GLN A 1189 61.41 -69.52 19.99
C GLN A 1189 62.85 -69.21 20.40
N ALA A 1190 63.54 -70.15 21.05
CA ALA A 1190 64.96 -69.97 21.39
C ALA A 1190 65.82 -69.79 20.12
N LEU A 1191 66.74 -68.82 20.12
CA LEU A 1191 67.64 -68.53 19.01
C LEU A 1191 68.81 -69.52 18.92
N ALA A 1192 69.25 -70.06 20.07
CA ALA A 1192 70.10 -71.25 20.12
C ALA A 1192 69.46 -72.30 21.02
N GLY A 1193 68.89 -73.33 20.38
CA GLY A 1193 68.13 -74.41 21.00
C GLY A 1193 66.88 -74.76 20.18
N SER A 1194 66.27 -75.92 20.44
CA SER A 1194 65.01 -76.34 19.79
C SER A 1194 63.76 -75.95 20.57
N ASP A 1195 63.88 -75.09 21.59
CA ASP A 1195 62.78 -74.78 22.48
C ASP A 1195 61.80 -73.76 21.90
N THR A 1196 60.52 -74.13 21.93
CA THR A 1196 59.41 -73.30 21.46
C THR A 1196 58.32 -73.28 22.52
N VAL A 1197 57.84 -72.10 22.89
CA VAL A 1197 56.74 -71.92 23.83
C VAL A 1197 55.67 -71.04 23.19
N GLY A 1198 54.50 -71.62 22.93
CA GLY A 1198 53.29 -70.86 22.67
C GLY A 1198 52.70 -70.34 23.98
N ARG A 1199 52.28 -69.07 24.01
CA ARG A 1199 51.65 -68.42 25.15
C ARG A 1199 50.38 -67.71 24.71
N ALA A 1200 49.29 -67.93 25.44
CA ALA A 1200 48.04 -67.21 25.31
C ALA A 1200 47.77 -66.45 26.61
N SER A 1201 47.72 -65.13 26.56
CA SER A 1201 47.45 -64.27 27.71
C SER A 1201 46.09 -63.59 27.57
N TYR A 1202 45.27 -63.61 28.62
CA TYR A 1202 43.99 -62.91 28.68
C TYR A 1202 43.94 -61.96 29.87
N ARG A 1203 43.60 -60.69 29.63
CA ARG A 1203 43.49 -59.69 30.69
C ARG A 1203 42.12 -59.77 31.36
N LEU A 1204 42.08 -60.23 32.61
CA LEU A 1204 40.85 -60.35 33.42
C LEU A 1204 40.38 -58.99 33.98
N ALA A 1205 41.30 -58.13 34.40
CA ALA A 1205 41.02 -56.80 34.95
C ALA A 1205 42.22 -55.87 34.78
N ARG A 1206 42.09 -54.57 35.14
CA ARG A 1206 43.24 -53.65 35.20
C ARG A 1206 44.27 -54.20 36.19
N GLY A 1207 45.42 -54.63 35.67
CA GLY A 1207 46.52 -55.21 36.43
C GLY A 1207 46.50 -56.74 36.56
N LEU A 1208 45.42 -57.47 36.23
CA LEU A 1208 45.35 -58.94 36.38
C LEU A 1208 45.22 -59.64 35.02
N SER A 1209 46.08 -60.61 34.72
CA SER A 1209 46.01 -61.46 33.51
C SER A 1209 46.22 -62.94 33.81
N VAL A 1210 45.64 -63.81 32.98
CA VAL A 1210 45.91 -65.26 32.97
C VAL A 1210 46.79 -65.56 31.76
N ASP A 1211 47.91 -66.25 31.98
CA ASP A 1211 48.81 -66.73 30.94
C ASP A 1211 48.72 -68.26 30.87
N LEU A 1212 48.29 -68.79 29.74
CA LEU A 1212 48.38 -70.20 29.36
C LEU A 1212 49.64 -70.41 28.50
N LYS A 1213 50.42 -71.44 28.78
CA LYS A 1213 51.65 -71.77 28.04
C LYS A 1213 51.65 -73.24 27.62
N GLY A 1214 52.09 -73.49 26.39
CA GLY A 1214 52.17 -74.80 25.78
C GLY A 1214 53.40 -74.94 24.87
N GLY A 1215 54.13 -76.05 24.95
CA GLY A 1215 55.35 -76.32 24.17
C GLY A 1215 56.46 -76.93 25.04
N SER A 1216 57.68 -76.40 24.94
CA SER A 1216 58.81 -76.76 25.81
C SER A 1216 58.56 -76.43 27.29
N VAL A 1217 57.68 -75.47 27.57
CA VAL A 1217 57.24 -75.10 28.92
C VAL A 1217 55.70 -75.09 28.94
N ASN A 1218 55.11 -75.99 29.72
CA ASN A 1218 53.66 -76.10 29.87
C ASN A 1218 53.24 -75.58 31.24
N GLY A 1219 52.21 -74.73 31.29
CA GLY A 1219 51.69 -74.23 32.57
C GLY A 1219 50.62 -73.16 32.42
N ILE A 1220 49.93 -72.87 33.51
CA ILE A 1220 48.97 -71.77 33.63
C ILE A 1220 49.44 -70.88 34.78
N ALA A 1221 49.51 -69.57 34.56
CA ALA A 1221 49.91 -68.60 35.56
C ALA A 1221 48.90 -67.44 35.63
N LEU A 1222 48.59 -66.97 36.84
CA LEU A 1222 47.83 -65.75 37.08
C LEU A 1222 48.81 -64.64 37.46
N VAL A 1223 48.86 -63.56 36.69
CA VAL A 1223 49.85 -62.49 36.82
C VAL A 1223 49.14 -61.19 37.21
N TYR A 1224 49.51 -60.63 38.36
CA TYR A 1224 49.06 -59.31 38.80
C TYR A 1224 50.20 -58.29 38.74
N ARG A 1225 49.98 -57.13 38.10
CA ARG A 1225 50.94 -56.03 37.96
C ARG A 1225 50.34 -54.72 38.45
N THR A 1226 51.07 -54.03 39.32
CA THR A 1226 50.77 -52.69 39.81
C THR A 1226 52.02 -51.82 39.72
N PHE A 1227 51.87 -50.54 39.38
CA PHE A 1227 52.96 -49.56 39.31
C PHE A 1227 52.71 -48.47 40.35
N TRP A 1228 53.69 -48.21 41.22
CA TRP A 1228 53.66 -47.10 42.17
C TRP A 1228 54.50 -45.97 41.57
N GLY A 1229 53.87 -44.85 41.19
CA GLY A 1229 54.55 -43.69 40.60
C GLY A 1229 54.62 -42.51 41.57
N ASN A 1230 55.78 -41.86 41.65
CA ASN A 1230 56.00 -40.51 42.15
C ASN A 1230 56.13 -39.55 40.98
#